data_AF-A0A3M1Q871-F1
#
_entry.id   AF-A0A3M1Q871-F1
#
_cell.length_a   1.000
_cell.length_b   1.000
_cell.length_c   1.000
_cell.angle_alpha   90.00
_cell.angle_beta   90.00
_cell.angle_gamma   90.00
#
_symmetry.space_group_name_H-M   'P 1'
#
loop_
_entity.id
_entity.type
_entity.pdbx_description
1 polymer ?
#
loop_
_entity_poly.entity_id
_entity_poly.type
_entity_poly.pdbx_seq_one_letter_code
_entity_poly.pdbx_strand_id
1 'polypeptide(L)'
;MRTLLQRRICVGMFAISMAALMYELILTRIFSVLMWYHFASMAISLALFGLTAAALLVQLRPALFPPERCAVQCRRFCQLFSLSLLLFFTVFVLFRIWPQFGYRVLSFFHQPFYQPFQQGFYNRGVPWSLLPVLAGLYLVTALPFFFAGLSITLLLRRYLAQVGRLYSWDLLGAGIGCLAIIAVLKLVGGESGLLVIALAGLLAAACFASGWRERLPSMILALAALVLLGINLSQDIAGIRFVRGRYEPGLLWSAWNSFSRVAVYPSRGEELRQAWGLSRTYRGPIPQQLGMVVDDTGYTTLYRWPGEEGMGYFRDNVISLAWRLKPGAKGLVIGPGGGKDVLAALASGAAKVTALEINPLVAEAVNERFAAFTGALYRRPEVELALDEGRSWIRRQQRTWDVIQASAVFGRMAPSAGAFTLSENNLYTLEAFADYWNHLTPDGVLTISRFIFERETLRLVSLGLAFLDRQGVADPAAHIAVIKERGLANFMLKKSPFTAPELARLRAVSADLAFQEVLMPDRREGTDPFHRLVAGYRDGRFFDEFPFDVSPTTDNRPFFYYMYKPADFLTLFTFPAQSRFEDRAVLVLRNLLLVVAGLTFVCLILPLLLSRQERLCLPDCWRRLGYFSCLGLGFMLLEIGLLRRFILFLGQPIYALSVILFSLLVFSGLGSLLAARIPSERVPRLLPGVLLVLILLSQTSNYGLPPLLDALLAEPLTVRCLLAILVLAPLGLLLGMPLPLGMRLLHRDSGHVAWSWGVNGATGVLGSLLAVVVAMNWGYSLTLLAGGLVYALAMLMIMTRSMRAGNS
;
A
#
# COMPACT_ATOMS: atom_id res chain seq x y z
N MET A 1 -8.49 -5.32 -46.25
CA MET A 1 -7.90 -6.64 -45.92
C MET A 1 -7.88 -6.84 -44.41
N ARG A 2 -8.51 -7.90 -43.87
CA ARG A 2 -8.46 -8.23 -42.44
C ARG A 2 -7.09 -8.85 -42.13
N THR A 3 -6.20 -8.12 -41.46
CA THR A 3 -4.93 -8.67 -40.94
C THR A 3 -5.25 -9.71 -39.86
N LEU A 4 -4.99 -10.98 -40.13
CA LEU A 4 -5.16 -12.08 -39.17
C LEU A 4 -4.18 -11.89 -37.99
N LEU A 5 -4.69 -12.02 -36.76
CA LEU A 5 -3.85 -11.92 -35.57
C LEU A 5 -2.96 -13.17 -35.44
N GLN A 6 -1.66 -12.98 -35.58
CA GLN A 6 -0.69 -14.07 -35.48
C GLN A 6 -0.37 -14.40 -34.02
N ARG A 7 -0.10 -15.69 -33.72
CA ARG A 7 0.28 -16.15 -32.37
C ARG A 7 1.47 -15.40 -31.79
N ARG A 8 2.46 -15.07 -32.63
CA ARG A 8 3.66 -14.30 -32.21
C ARG A 8 3.31 -12.91 -31.68
N ILE A 9 2.28 -12.26 -32.22
CA ILE A 9 1.82 -10.93 -31.78
C ILE A 9 1.15 -11.04 -30.41
N CYS A 10 0.33 -12.07 -30.21
CA CYS A 10 -0.29 -12.35 -28.90
C CYS A 10 0.75 -12.61 -27.81
N VAL A 11 1.76 -13.45 -28.09
CA VAL A 11 2.84 -13.74 -27.13
C VAL A 11 3.70 -12.49 -26.88
N GLY A 12 3.95 -11.69 -27.92
CA GLY A 12 4.63 -10.41 -27.77
C GLY A 12 3.86 -9.43 -26.87
N MET A 13 2.54 -9.31 -27.07
CA MET A 13 1.65 -8.52 -26.21
C MET A 13 1.70 -9.01 -24.75
N PHE A 14 1.55 -10.32 -24.55
CA PHE A 14 1.63 -10.93 -23.22
C PHE A 14 2.95 -10.60 -22.50
N ALA A 15 4.09 -10.77 -23.19
CA ALA A 15 5.40 -10.58 -22.59
C ALA A 15 5.68 -9.10 -22.25
N ILE A 16 5.27 -8.15 -23.09
CA ILE A 16 5.47 -6.72 -22.80
C ILE A 16 4.55 -6.25 -21.67
N SER A 17 3.30 -6.71 -21.61
CA SER A 17 2.36 -6.35 -20.54
C SER A 17 2.77 -6.98 -19.20
N MET A 18 3.27 -8.21 -19.22
CA MET A 18 3.90 -8.84 -18.06
C MET A 18 5.10 -8.03 -17.57
N ALA A 19 6.02 -7.65 -18.47
CA ALA A 19 7.19 -6.87 -18.11
C ALA A 19 6.82 -5.48 -17.57
N ALA A 20 5.85 -4.80 -18.19
CA ALA A 20 5.38 -3.49 -17.75
C ALA A 20 4.78 -3.54 -16.33
N LEU A 21 3.92 -4.53 -16.04
CA LEU A 21 3.33 -4.63 -14.71
C LEU A 21 4.36 -5.09 -13.66
N MET A 22 5.26 -6.01 -14.00
CA MET A 22 6.36 -6.36 -13.10
C MET A 22 7.25 -5.14 -12.79
N TYR A 23 7.48 -4.27 -13.77
CA TYR A 23 8.21 -3.02 -13.56
C TYR A 23 7.45 -2.04 -12.66
N GLU A 24 6.13 -1.93 -12.82
CA GLU A 24 5.31 -1.14 -11.89
C GLU A 24 5.45 -1.64 -10.46
N LEU A 25 5.27 -2.94 -10.25
CA LEU A 25 5.34 -3.54 -8.93
C LEU A 25 6.75 -3.47 -8.33
N ILE A 26 7.82 -3.67 -9.11
CA ILE A 26 9.19 -3.53 -8.59
C ILE A 26 9.52 -2.08 -8.24
N LEU A 27 9.01 -1.12 -9.02
CA LEU A 27 9.23 0.30 -8.79
C LEU A 27 8.56 0.75 -7.49
N THR A 28 7.36 0.23 -7.17
CA THR A 28 6.72 0.48 -5.86
C THR A 28 7.64 0.10 -4.69
N ARG A 29 8.39 -1.01 -4.83
CA ARG A 29 9.31 -1.53 -3.82
C ARG A 29 10.63 -0.78 -3.75
N ILE A 30 11.19 -0.40 -4.89
CA ILE A 30 12.41 0.39 -4.95
C ILE A 30 12.15 1.78 -4.37
N PHE A 31 11.04 2.42 -4.74
CA PHE A 31 10.67 3.75 -4.26
C PHE A 31 10.30 3.77 -2.78
N SER A 32 9.68 2.70 -2.26
CA SER A 32 9.36 2.62 -0.84
C SER A 32 10.62 2.70 0.03
N VAL A 33 11.74 2.15 -0.45
CA VAL A 33 13.04 2.16 0.24
C VAL A 33 13.86 3.43 -0.02
N LEU A 34 13.95 3.89 -1.28
CA LEU A 34 14.82 5.03 -1.63
C LEU A 34 14.24 6.39 -1.25
N MET A 35 12.95 6.59 -1.49
CA MET A 35 12.33 7.91 -1.49
C MET A 35 11.29 8.07 -0.39
N TRP A 36 10.37 7.11 -0.23
CA TRP A 36 9.39 6.83 0.84
C TRP A 36 8.23 6.00 0.27
N TYR A 37 7.48 5.29 1.13
CA TYR A 37 6.30 4.51 0.71
C TYR A 37 5.24 5.32 -0.05
N HIS A 38 5.11 6.62 0.19
CA HIS A 38 4.22 7.48 -0.59
C HIS A 38 4.59 7.61 -2.06
N PHE A 39 5.89 7.55 -2.38
CA PHE A 39 6.31 7.54 -3.78
C PHE A 39 6.13 6.15 -4.40
N ALA A 40 5.84 5.11 -3.61
CA ALA A 40 5.43 3.82 -4.17
C ALA A 40 4.14 3.96 -5.01
N SER A 41 3.15 4.75 -4.56
CA SER A 41 1.96 5.04 -5.38
C SER A 41 2.25 5.96 -6.57
N MET A 42 3.40 6.66 -6.58
CA MET A 42 3.90 7.35 -7.77
C MET A 42 4.23 6.37 -8.89
N ALA A 43 4.60 5.12 -8.60
CA ALA A 43 4.87 4.11 -9.63
C ALA A 43 3.64 3.87 -10.52
N ILE A 44 2.44 3.78 -9.92
CA ILE A 44 1.17 3.67 -10.65
C ILE A 44 0.96 4.93 -11.52
N SER A 45 1.23 6.11 -10.96
CA SER A 45 1.09 7.37 -11.69
C SER A 45 2.09 7.48 -12.85
N LEU A 46 3.33 7.01 -12.69
CA LEU A 46 4.36 6.95 -13.73
C LEU A 46 4.00 5.95 -14.83
N ALA A 47 3.47 4.78 -14.43
CA ALA A 47 3.01 3.76 -15.35
C ALA A 47 1.96 4.34 -16.29
N LEU A 48 0.92 4.90 -15.71
CA LEU A 48 -0.18 5.47 -16.45
C LEU A 48 0.21 6.76 -17.20
N PHE A 49 1.10 7.60 -16.66
CA PHE A 49 1.65 8.76 -17.37
C PHE A 49 2.40 8.31 -18.63
N GLY A 50 3.29 7.33 -18.52
CA GLY A 50 4.03 6.78 -19.67
C GLY A 50 3.08 6.19 -20.72
N LEU A 51 2.13 5.34 -20.29
CA LEU A 51 1.14 4.73 -21.18
C LEU A 51 0.25 5.79 -21.87
N THR A 52 -0.20 6.80 -21.14
CA THR A 52 -1.06 7.87 -21.66
C THR A 52 -0.30 8.80 -22.60
N ALA A 53 0.92 9.21 -22.24
CA ALA A 53 1.77 10.04 -23.09
C ALA A 53 2.08 9.33 -24.42
N ALA A 54 2.32 8.01 -24.38
CA ALA A 54 2.49 7.19 -25.57
C ALA A 54 1.22 7.17 -26.45
N ALA A 55 0.05 7.01 -25.83
CA ALA A 55 -1.22 7.01 -26.53
C ALA A 55 -1.52 8.37 -27.19
N LEU A 56 -1.24 9.47 -26.50
CA LEU A 56 -1.36 10.83 -27.02
C LEU A 56 -0.39 11.07 -28.18
N LEU A 57 0.86 10.60 -28.11
CA LEU A 57 1.81 10.75 -29.21
C LEU A 57 1.34 10.01 -30.47
N VAL A 58 0.83 8.78 -30.32
CA VAL A 58 0.27 7.99 -31.44
C VAL A 58 -0.94 8.70 -32.05
N GLN A 59 -1.76 9.35 -31.21
CA GLN A 59 -2.94 10.10 -31.66
C GLN A 59 -2.58 11.40 -32.38
N LEU A 60 -1.64 12.19 -31.84
CA LEU A 60 -1.28 13.51 -32.37
C LEU A 60 -0.36 13.44 -33.59
N ARG A 61 0.45 12.37 -33.70
CA ARG A 61 1.41 12.18 -34.79
C ARG A 61 1.23 10.82 -35.48
N PRO A 62 0.03 10.53 -36.05
CA PRO A 62 -0.24 9.22 -36.64
C PRO A 62 0.65 8.90 -37.84
N ALA A 63 1.18 9.91 -38.53
CA ALA A 63 2.11 9.77 -39.65
C ALA A 63 3.45 9.11 -39.27
N LEU A 64 3.89 9.25 -38.01
CA LEU A 64 5.10 8.58 -37.51
C LEU A 64 4.90 7.07 -37.33
N PHE A 65 3.65 6.60 -37.32
CA PHE A 65 3.28 5.24 -37.00
C PHE A 65 2.45 4.59 -38.11
N PRO A 66 3.04 4.41 -39.31
CA PRO A 66 2.33 3.78 -40.42
C PRO A 66 2.03 2.30 -40.08
N PRO A 67 0.84 1.79 -40.43
CA PRO A 67 0.40 0.46 -40.03
C PRO A 67 1.27 -0.69 -40.57
N GLU A 68 1.98 -0.47 -41.67
CA GLU A 68 2.93 -1.41 -42.27
C GLU A 68 4.16 -1.66 -41.40
N ARG A 69 4.59 -0.66 -40.64
CA ARG A 69 5.77 -0.73 -39.78
C ARG A 69 5.44 -1.15 -38.35
N CYS A 70 4.19 -1.50 -38.06
CA CYS A 70 3.71 -1.78 -36.70
C CYS A 70 4.57 -2.82 -35.97
N ALA A 71 4.85 -3.98 -36.58
CA ALA A 71 5.66 -5.03 -35.94
C ALA A 71 7.12 -4.59 -35.68
N VAL A 72 7.73 -3.91 -36.66
CA VAL A 72 9.10 -3.38 -36.55
C VAL A 72 9.19 -2.31 -35.46
N GLN A 73 8.19 -1.44 -35.38
CA GLN A 73 8.10 -0.40 -34.35
C GLN A 73 7.89 -1.02 -32.96
N CYS A 74 6.97 -1.97 -32.80
CA CYS A 74 6.76 -2.69 -31.54
C CYS A 74 8.05 -3.39 -31.07
N ARG A 75 8.77 -4.06 -31.98
CA ARG A 75 10.08 -4.66 -31.67
C ARG A 75 11.06 -3.61 -31.14
N ARG A 76 11.22 -2.48 -31.84
CA ARG A 76 12.13 -1.40 -31.43
C ARG A 76 11.73 -0.79 -30.09
N PHE A 77 10.44 -0.57 -29.85
CA PHE A 77 9.97 -0.04 -28.58
C PHE A 77 10.16 -1.04 -27.43
N CYS A 78 9.98 -2.35 -27.66
CA CYS A 78 10.31 -3.36 -26.65
C CYS A 78 11.82 -3.43 -26.37
N GLN A 79 12.69 -3.21 -27.38
CA GLN A 79 14.13 -3.07 -27.17
C GLN A 79 14.47 -1.81 -26.36
N LEU A 80 13.82 -0.69 -26.67
CA LEU A 80 14.00 0.57 -25.95
C LEU A 80 13.49 0.49 -24.51
N PHE A 81 12.37 -0.21 -24.27
CA PHE A 81 11.88 -0.54 -22.93
C PHE A 81 12.97 -1.21 -22.10
N SER A 82 13.56 -2.29 -22.62
CA SER A 82 14.60 -3.04 -21.93
C SER A 82 15.88 -2.22 -21.76
N LEU A 83 16.26 -1.43 -22.77
CA LEU A 83 17.42 -0.53 -22.67
C LEU A 83 17.21 0.56 -21.61
N SER A 84 16.00 1.11 -21.48
CA SER A 84 15.68 2.08 -20.43
C SER A 84 15.77 1.46 -19.03
N LEU A 85 15.40 0.18 -18.87
CA LEU A 85 15.59 -0.53 -17.61
C LEU A 85 17.07 -0.79 -17.29
N LEU A 86 17.87 -1.16 -18.30
CA LEU A 86 19.32 -1.29 -18.14
C LEU A 86 19.94 0.05 -17.74
N LEU A 87 19.54 1.16 -18.39
CA LEU A 87 19.98 2.50 -18.02
C LEU A 87 19.58 2.84 -16.58
N PHE A 88 18.34 2.53 -16.18
CA PHE A 88 17.90 2.75 -14.81
C PHE A 88 18.71 1.91 -13.81
N PHE A 89 19.04 0.66 -14.15
CA PHE A 89 19.94 -0.17 -13.35
C PHE A 89 21.33 0.48 -13.20
N THR A 90 21.87 1.11 -14.25
CA THR A 90 23.15 1.82 -14.14
C THR A 90 23.12 2.98 -13.16
N VAL A 91 21.96 3.58 -12.88
CA VAL A 91 21.84 4.63 -11.83
C VAL A 91 22.22 4.07 -10.46
N PHE A 92 21.84 2.83 -10.15
CA PHE A 92 22.21 2.16 -8.91
C PHE A 92 23.71 1.84 -8.84
N VAL A 93 24.28 1.41 -9.96
CA VAL A 93 25.74 1.23 -10.09
C VAL A 93 26.47 2.57 -9.88
N LEU A 94 25.94 3.67 -10.43
CA LEU A 94 26.49 5.01 -10.22
C LEU A 94 26.35 5.46 -8.76
N PHE A 95 25.25 5.14 -8.08
CA PHE A 95 25.12 5.40 -6.64
C PHE A 95 26.17 4.64 -5.84
N ARG A 96 26.53 3.43 -6.27
CA ARG A 96 27.57 2.62 -5.64
C ARG A 96 28.97 3.19 -5.86
N ILE A 97 29.31 3.52 -7.11
CA ILE A 97 30.65 4.00 -7.50
C ILE A 97 30.86 5.44 -7.01
N TRP A 98 29.87 6.31 -7.16
CA TRP A 98 29.88 7.72 -6.74
C TRP A 98 28.77 8.02 -5.72
N PRO A 99 28.97 7.65 -4.44
CA PRO A 99 28.00 7.91 -3.37
C PRO A 99 27.53 9.37 -3.29
N GLN A 100 28.40 10.33 -3.62
CA GLN A 100 28.07 11.76 -3.61
C GLN A 100 26.98 12.13 -4.63
N PHE A 101 26.94 11.44 -5.78
CA PHE A 101 25.87 11.63 -6.76
C PHE A 101 24.54 11.09 -6.22
N GLY A 102 24.55 9.88 -5.64
CA GLY A 102 23.38 9.30 -4.96
C GLY A 102 22.87 10.21 -3.84
N TYR A 103 23.77 10.74 -3.02
CA TYR A 103 23.41 11.72 -1.99
C TYR A 103 22.78 12.98 -2.60
N ARG A 104 23.34 13.58 -3.65
CA ARG A 104 22.73 14.77 -4.27
C ARG A 104 21.34 14.50 -4.83
N VAL A 105 21.12 13.35 -5.46
CA VAL A 105 19.81 12.98 -6.04
C VAL A 105 18.80 12.64 -4.94
N LEU A 106 19.22 11.90 -3.91
CA LEU A 106 18.33 11.37 -2.88
C LEU A 106 18.23 12.25 -1.63
N SER A 107 19.12 13.24 -1.45
CA SER A 107 19.12 14.12 -0.26
C SER A 107 17.87 14.98 -0.15
N PHE A 108 17.14 15.21 -1.24
CA PHE A 108 15.81 15.82 -1.17
C PHE A 108 14.81 14.95 -0.40
N PHE A 109 14.93 13.62 -0.53
CA PHE A 109 14.16 12.66 0.25
C PHE A 109 14.80 12.40 1.63
N HIS A 110 15.97 12.99 1.89
CA HIS A 110 16.60 12.98 3.20
C HIS A 110 15.90 13.96 4.12
N GLN A 111 15.39 13.40 5.20
CA GLN A 111 14.96 14.17 6.34
C GLN A 111 16.17 14.49 7.22
N PRO A 112 16.42 15.77 7.58
CA PRO A 112 17.46 16.13 8.54
C PRO A 112 17.14 15.70 9.99
N PHE A 113 16.20 14.77 10.20
CA PHE A 113 15.55 14.52 11.49
C PHE A 113 16.28 13.49 12.37
N TYR A 114 17.57 13.75 12.63
CA TYR A 114 18.20 13.42 13.92
C TYR A 114 18.22 14.63 14.87
N GLN A 115 17.31 15.61 14.68
CA GLN A 115 17.12 16.72 15.62
C GLN A 115 15.62 16.94 15.88
N PRO A 116 15.03 16.28 16.89
CA PRO A 116 13.59 16.31 17.16
C PRO A 116 13.04 17.67 17.61
N PHE A 117 13.89 18.69 17.79
CA PHE A 117 13.54 19.97 18.41
C PHE A 117 14.00 21.23 17.66
N GLN A 118 14.63 21.10 16.49
CA GLN A 118 14.79 22.28 15.62
C GLN A 118 13.56 22.43 14.74
N GLN A 119 12.67 23.35 15.14
CA GLN A 119 11.71 23.92 14.22
C GLN A 119 12.47 24.59 13.07
N GLY A 120 12.30 24.07 11.85
CA GLY A 120 12.56 24.83 10.64
C GLY A 120 13.58 24.23 9.69
N PHE A 121 13.09 23.73 8.56
CA PHE A 121 13.65 24.26 7.31
C PHE A 121 13.30 25.75 7.26
N TYR A 122 14.29 26.63 7.34
CA TYR A 122 14.10 28.08 7.15
C TYR A 122 13.68 28.43 5.71
N ASN A 123 13.94 27.53 4.75
CA ASN A 123 13.41 27.66 3.40
C ASN A 123 12.12 26.85 3.23
N ARG A 124 10.99 27.55 3.17
CA ARG A 124 9.65 27.00 2.89
C ARG A 124 9.45 26.56 1.43
N GLY A 125 10.47 26.67 0.58
CA GLY A 125 10.39 26.35 -0.86
C GLY A 125 11.27 25.17 -1.26
N VAL A 126 10.79 24.35 -2.20
CA VAL A 126 11.65 23.42 -2.95
C VAL A 126 12.65 24.27 -3.75
N PRO A 127 13.97 24.09 -3.58
CA PRO A 127 14.95 24.81 -4.38
C PRO A 127 14.65 24.63 -5.86
N TRP A 128 14.50 25.72 -6.62
CA TRP A 128 14.20 25.67 -8.05
C TRP A 128 15.23 24.84 -8.84
N SER A 129 16.47 24.77 -8.36
CA SER A 129 17.55 23.95 -8.92
C SER A 129 17.34 22.44 -8.77
N LEU A 130 16.47 21.98 -7.86
CA LEU A 130 16.16 20.55 -7.67
C LEU A 130 14.99 20.08 -8.53
N LEU A 131 14.12 20.98 -9.00
CA LEU A 131 12.99 20.63 -9.86
C LEU A 131 13.45 19.93 -11.17
N PRO A 132 14.53 20.37 -11.86
CA PRO A 132 15.05 19.67 -13.03
C PRO A 132 15.54 18.26 -12.72
N VAL A 133 16.16 18.03 -11.56
CA VAL A 133 16.65 16.71 -11.14
C VAL A 133 15.48 15.76 -10.86
N LEU A 134 14.46 16.24 -10.14
CA LEU A 134 13.24 15.48 -9.86
C LEU A 134 12.45 15.19 -11.15
N ALA A 135 12.33 16.16 -12.04
CA ALA A 135 11.73 15.97 -13.36
C ALA A 135 12.53 14.96 -14.19
N GLY A 136 13.86 15.03 -14.15
CA GLY A 136 14.75 14.06 -14.80
C GLY A 136 14.53 12.63 -14.27
N LEU A 137 14.50 12.45 -12.94
CA LEU A 137 14.23 11.15 -12.32
C LEU A 137 12.83 10.62 -12.69
N TYR A 138 11.82 11.49 -12.66
CA TYR A 138 10.45 11.15 -13.06
C TYR A 138 10.39 10.70 -14.52
N LEU A 139 11.03 11.43 -15.43
CA LEU A 139 11.07 11.09 -16.86
C LEU A 139 11.83 9.78 -17.09
N VAL A 140 13.00 9.60 -16.49
CA VAL A 140 13.82 8.37 -16.64
C VAL A 140 13.04 7.13 -16.17
N THR A 141 12.32 7.23 -15.05
CA THR A 141 11.53 6.12 -14.51
C THR A 141 10.22 5.89 -15.27
N ALA A 142 9.66 6.92 -15.93
CA ALA A 142 8.50 6.81 -16.82
C ALA A 142 8.83 6.23 -18.21
N LEU A 143 10.09 6.33 -18.67
CA LEU A 143 10.49 5.92 -20.03
C LEU A 143 10.14 4.46 -20.39
N PRO A 144 10.38 3.45 -19.52
CA PRO A 144 9.95 2.09 -19.82
C PRO A 144 8.44 2.03 -20.09
N PHE A 145 7.61 2.61 -19.24
CA PHE A 145 6.16 2.63 -19.45
C PHE A 145 5.73 3.34 -20.72
N PHE A 146 6.42 4.40 -21.10
CA PHE A 146 6.20 5.07 -22.38
C PHE A 146 6.45 4.15 -23.57
N PHE A 147 7.56 3.40 -23.58
CA PHE A 147 7.85 2.47 -24.67
C PHE A 147 6.94 1.23 -24.68
N ALA A 148 6.57 0.71 -23.51
CA ALA A 148 5.55 -0.33 -23.40
C ALA A 148 4.21 0.18 -23.95
N GLY A 149 3.81 1.40 -23.56
CA GLY A 149 2.58 2.06 -24.01
C GLY A 149 2.53 2.31 -25.51
N LEU A 150 3.65 2.67 -26.14
CA LEU A 150 3.74 2.79 -27.58
C LEU A 150 3.45 1.45 -28.26
N SER A 151 4.07 0.37 -27.77
CA SER A 151 3.85 -0.97 -28.32
C SER A 151 2.38 -1.41 -28.18
N ILE A 152 1.83 -1.31 -26.97
CA ILE A 152 0.44 -1.68 -26.64
C ILE A 152 -0.55 -0.87 -27.49
N THR A 153 -0.40 0.45 -27.54
CA THR A 153 -1.31 1.34 -28.28
C THR A 153 -1.28 1.04 -29.77
N LEU A 154 -0.10 0.81 -30.37
CA LEU A 154 0.01 0.49 -31.79
C LEU A 154 -0.65 -0.83 -32.15
N LEU A 155 -0.53 -1.84 -31.29
CA LEU A 155 -1.17 -3.13 -31.48
C LEU A 155 -2.69 -3.02 -31.36
N LEU A 156 -3.20 -2.33 -30.34
CA LEU A 156 -4.65 -2.09 -30.16
C LEU A 156 -5.24 -1.33 -31.35
N ARG A 157 -4.52 -0.32 -31.85
CA ARG A 157 -4.91 0.46 -33.03
C ARG A 157 -4.93 -0.39 -34.30
N ARG A 158 -3.90 -1.20 -34.54
CA ARG A 158 -3.76 -2.02 -35.76
C ARG A 158 -4.76 -3.18 -35.80
N TYR A 159 -5.05 -3.79 -34.65
CA TYR A 159 -5.88 -4.99 -34.53
C TYR A 159 -7.25 -4.71 -33.90
N LEU A 160 -7.82 -3.51 -34.10
CA LEU A 160 -9.13 -3.11 -33.58
C LEU A 160 -10.24 -4.18 -33.77
N ALA A 161 -10.28 -4.82 -34.94
CA ALA A 161 -11.26 -5.88 -35.23
C ALA A 161 -11.14 -7.12 -34.32
N GLN A 162 -9.95 -7.38 -33.78
CA GLN A 162 -9.64 -8.51 -32.90
C GLN A 162 -9.23 -8.02 -31.50
N VAL A 163 -9.65 -6.80 -31.12
CA VAL A 163 -9.22 -6.13 -29.89
C VAL A 163 -9.51 -6.96 -28.64
N GLY A 164 -10.64 -7.67 -28.57
CA GLY A 164 -10.95 -8.54 -27.41
C GLY A 164 -9.96 -9.69 -27.24
N ARG A 165 -9.48 -10.29 -28.33
CA ARG A 165 -8.45 -11.34 -28.23
C ARG A 165 -7.11 -10.74 -27.84
N LEU A 166 -6.73 -9.59 -28.40
CA LEU A 166 -5.45 -8.96 -28.08
C LEU A 166 -5.41 -8.44 -26.64
N TYR A 167 -6.48 -7.81 -26.18
CA TYR A 167 -6.63 -7.31 -24.80
C TYR A 167 -6.71 -8.45 -23.78
N SER A 168 -7.22 -9.62 -24.17
CA SER A 168 -7.11 -10.83 -23.35
C SER A 168 -5.65 -11.20 -23.05
N TRP A 169 -4.77 -11.19 -24.05
CA TRP A 169 -3.34 -11.49 -23.85
C TRP A 169 -2.60 -10.42 -23.05
N ASP A 170 -2.99 -9.16 -23.21
CA ASP A 170 -2.50 -8.03 -22.41
C ASP A 170 -2.77 -8.25 -20.91
N LEU A 171 -4.04 -8.46 -20.57
CA LEU A 171 -4.47 -8.65 -19.19
C LEU A 171 -3.95 -9.96 -18.58
N LEU A 172 -3.89 -11.05 -19.35
CA LEU A 172 -3.25 -12.29 -18.89
C LEU A 172 -1.76 -12.08 -18.61
N GLY A 173 -1.04 -11.38 -19.48
CA GLY A 173 0.37 -11.04 -19.29
C GLY A 173 0.59 -10.25 -18.02
N ALA A 174 -0.18 -9.17 -17.85
CA ALA A 174 -0.18 -8.34 -16.66
C ALA A 174 -0.47 -9.19 -15.40
N GLY A 175 -1.55 -9.98 -15.39
CA GLY A 175 -1.92 -10.84 -14.27
C GLY A 175 -0.84 -11.85 -13.87
N ILE A 176 -0.22 -12.55 -14.83
CA ILE A 176 0.92 -13.44 -14.54
C ILE A 176 2.12 -12.65 -14.00
N GLY A 177 2.33 -11.41 -14.46
CA GLY A 177 3.35 -10.50 -13.95
C GLY A 177 3.22 -10.24 -12.45
N CYS A 178 1.98 -10.14 -11.91
CA CYS A 178 1.73 -9.98 -10.47
C CYS A 178 2.29 -11.13 -9.62
N LEU A 179 2.23 -12.36 -10.13
CA LEU A 179 2.75 -13.54 -9.41
C LEU A 179 4.25 -13.72 -9.67
N ALA A 180 4.69 -13.50 -10.90
CA ALA A 180 6.09 -13.65 -11.29
C ALA A 180 7.02 -12.72 -10.49
N ILE A 181 6.59 -11.49 -10.20
CA ILE A 181 7.41 -10.53 -9.45
C ILE A 181 7.70 -10.99 -8.01
N ILE A 182 6.81 -11.75 -7.37
CA ILE A 182 7.04 -12.30 -6.03
C ILE A 182 8.26 -13.23 -6.05
N ALA A 183 8.34 -14.12 -7.05
CA ALA A 183 9.48 -15.01 -7.22
C ALA A 183 10.76 -14.25 -7.54
N VAL A 184 10.68 -13.23 -8.40
CA VAL A 184 11.84 -12.40 -8.77
C VAL A 184 12.40 -11.66 -7.54
N LEU A 185 11.57 -11.00 -6.74
CA LEU A 185 12.01 -10.29 -5.53
C LEU A 185 12.66 -11.23 -4.52
N LYS A 186 12.09 -12.43 -4.34
CA LYS A 186 12.64 -13.45 -3.41
C LYS A 186 13.98 -14.00 -3.88
N LEU A 187 14.18 -14.20 -5.19
CA LEU A 187 15.36 -14.88 -5.73
C LEU A 187 16.53 -13.93 -5.99
N VAL A 188 16.29 -12.73 -6.50
CA VAL A 188 17.36 -11.82 -6.95
C VAL A 188 17.34 -10.43 -6.31
N GLY A 189 16.31 -10.11 -5.52
CA GLY A 189 16.15 -8.79 -4.89
C GLY A 189 15.52 -7.73 -5.82
N GLY A 190 15.43 -6.48 -5.32
CA GLY A 190 14.76 -5.37 -6.02
C GLY A 190 15.55 -4.85 -7.22
N GLU A 191 16.83 -4.53 -7.03
CA GLU A 191 17.71 -3.95 -8.05
C GLU A 191 17.97 -4.93 -9.20
N SER A 192 18.35 -6.17 -8.90
CA SER A 192 18.60 -7.20 -9.93
C SER A 192 17.32 -7.60 -10.67
N GLY A 193 16.15 -7.46 -10.02
CA GLY A 193 14.87 -7.74 -10.66
C GLY A 193 14.60 -6.85 -11.87
N LEU A 194 15.17 -5.63 -11.94
CA LEU A 194 15.11 -4.77 -13.13
C LEU A 194 15.70 -5.46 -14.37
N LEU A 195 16.79 -6.21 -14.19
CA LEU A 195 17.45 -6.95 -15.27
C LEU A 195 16.59 -8.13 -15.74
N VAL A 196 15.94 -8.84 -14.82
CA VAL A 196 15.00 -9.92 -15.15
C VAL A 196 13.80 -9.40 -15.92
N ILE A 197 13.26 -8.24 -15.54
CA ILE A 197 12.16 -7.60 -16.26
C ILE A 197 12.59 -7.12 -17.65
N ALA A 198 13.82 -6.61 -17.79
CA ALA A 198 14.38 -6.26 -19.08
C ALA A 198 14.42 -7.46 -20.03
N LEU A 199 14.76 -8.67 -19.53
CA LEU A 199 14.72 -9.91 -20.32
C LEU A 199 13.31 -10.25 -20.82
N ALA A 200 12.27 -10.05 -20.00
CA ALA A 200 10.88 -10.24 -20.44
C ALA A 200 10.49 -9.28 -21.58
N GLY A 201 10.91 -8.01 -21.51
CA GLY A 201 10.75 -7.04 -22.61
C GLY A 201 11.50 -7.44 -23.89
N LEU A 202 12.70 -8.03 -23.76
CA LEU A 202 13.47 -8.52 -24.91
C LEU A 202 12.84 -9.77 -25.53
N LEU A 203 12.19 -10.61 -24.73
CA LEU A 203 11.40 -11.74 -25.20
C LEU A 203 10.18 -11.27 -26.02
N ALA A 204 9.53 -10.18 -25.59
CA ALA A 204 8.50 -9.53 -26.39
C ALA A 204 9.07 -9.02 -27.74
N ALA A 205 10.22 -8.34 -27.71
CA ALA A 205 10.90 -7.88 -28.93
C ALA A 205 11.22 -9.03 -29.89
N ALA A 206 11.72 -10.17 -29.38
CA ALA A 206 12.03 -11.35 -30.17
C ALA A 206 10.79 -11.97 -30.85
N CYS A 207 9.62 -11.87 -30.20
CA CYS A 207 8.34 -12.32 -30.76
C CYS A 207 7.89 -11.45 -31.95
N PHE A 208 8.16 -10.15 -31.92
CA PHE A 208 7.83 -9.22 -33.01
C PHE A 208 8.81 -9.27 -34.19
N ALA A 209 9.95 -9.97 -34.05
CA ALA A 209 10.93 -10.12 -35.11
C ALA A 209 10.52 -11.18 -36.16
N SER A 210 10.73 -10.86 -37.43
CA SER A 210 10.39 -11.72 -38.58
C SER A 210 11.45 -12.81 -38.84
N GLY A 211 12.72 -12.53 -38.54
CA GLY A 211 13.86 -13.42 -38.80
C GLY A 211 15.02 -13.27 -37.81
N TRP A 212 16.09 -14.05 -37.96
CA TRP A 212 17.20 -14.12 -37.00
C TRP A 212 18.02 -12.81 -36.93
N ARG A 213 18.28 -12.16 -38.07
CA ARG A 213 19.02 -10.88 -38.12
C ARG A 213 18.32 -9.78 -37.31
N GLU A 214 16.98 -9.81 -37.32
CA GLU A 214 16.15 -8.89 -36.57
C GLU A 214 16.15 -9.17 -35.05
N ARG A 215 16.46 -10.41 -34.64
CA ARG A 215 16.58 -10.82 -33.24
C ARG A 215 17.95 -10.53 -32.65
N LEU A 216 18.98 -10.40 -33.48
CA LEU A 216 20.36 -10.21 -33.03
C LEU A 216 20.52 -9.05 -32.02
N PRO A 217 19.96 -7.85 -32.21
CA PRO A 217 20.06 -6.78 -31.21
C PRO A 217 19.41 -7.16 -29.87
N SER A 218 18.26 -7.85 -29.91
CA SER A 218 17.59 -8.33 -28.70
C SER A 218 18.42 -9.40 -27.98
N MET A 219 19.10 -10.27 -28.72
CA MET A 219 20.00 -11.30 -28.15
C MET A 219 21.23 -10.67 -27.50
N ILE A 220 21.84 -9.66 -28.13
CA ILE A 220 22.98 -8.93 -27.56
C ILE A 220 22.57 -8.22 -26.26
N LEU A 221 21.43 -7.52 -26.26
CA LEU A 221 20.91 -6.87 -25.05
C LEU A 221 20.56 -7.90 -23.96
N ALA A 222 20.06 -9.08 -24.34
CA ALA A 222 19.72 -10.13 -23.39
C ALA A 222 20.98 -10.73 -22.75
N LEU A 223 22.02 -10.97 -23.55
CA LEU A 223 23.32 -11.42 -23.06
C LEU A 223 23.93 -10.37 -22.11
N ALA A 224 23.89 -9.09 -22.47
CA ALA A 224 24.36 -8.01 -21.60
C ALA A 224 23.60 -7.97 -20.26
N ALA A 225 22.27 -8.08 -20.29
CA ALA A 225 21.45 -8.13 -19.08
C ALA A 225 21.77 -9.36 -18.20
N LEU A 226 22.00 -10.53 -18.80
CA LEU A 226 22.38 -11.75 -18.08
C LEU A 226 23.78 -11.64 -17.45
N VAL A 227 24.75 -11.07 -18.18
CA VAL A 227 26.10 -10.83 -17.66
C VAL A 227 26.05 -9.86 -16.48
N LEU A 228 25.33 -8.73 -16.61
CA LEU A 228 25.14 -7.78 -15.51
C LEU A 228 24.45 -8.41 -14.31
N LEU A 229 23.47 -9.30 -14.55
CA LEU A 229 22.79 -10.02 -13.48
C LEU A 229 23.75 -10.95 -12.73
N GLY A 230 24.56 -11.74 -13.44
CA GLY A 230 25.57 -12.60 -12.83
C GLY A 230 26.63 -11.82 -12.04
N ILE A 231 27.09 -10.68 -12.56
CA ILE A 231 28.03 -9.80 -11.86
C ILE A 231 27.38 -9.24 -10.59
N ASN A 232 26.14 -8.74 -10.66
CA ASN A 232 25.48 -8.17 -9.48
C ASN A 232 25.20 -9.19 -8.38
N LEU A 233 24.77 -10.41 -8.74
CA LEU A 233 24.53 -11.47 -7.77
C LEU A 233 25.81 -11.94 -7.05
N SER A 234 26.96 -11.83 -7.69
CA SER A 234 28.25 -12.23 -7.10
C SER A 234 28.96 -11.11 -6.34
N GLN A 235 28.85 -9.86 -6.82
CA GLN A 235 29.66 -8.73 -6.34
C GLN A 235 28.87 -7.58 -5.69
N ASP A 236 27.54 -7.61 -5.72
CA ASP A 236 26.68 -6.55 -5.16
C ASP A 236 27.05 -5.14 -5.68
N ILE A 237 27.16 -5.00 -7.00
CA ILE A 237 27.58 -3.75 -7.67
C ILE A 237 26.49 -2.66 -7.68
N ALA A 238 25.22 -3.05 -7.52
CA ALA A 238 24.06 -2.16 -7.55
C ALA A 238 23.25 -2.18 -6.24
N GLY A 239 23.77 -2.83 -5.19
CA GLY A 239 23.09 -2.93 -3.89
C GLY A 239 22.71 -1.56 -3.31
N ILE A 240 21.47 -1.44 -2.85
CA ILE A 240 20.94 -0.19 -2.31
C ILE A 240 21.56 0.10 -0.94
N ARG A 241 22.56 0.99 -0.88
CA ARG A 241 23.20 1.47 0.38
C ARG A 241 22.78 2.88 0.79
N PHE A 242 21.83 3.43 0.05
CA PHE A 242 21.18 4.69 0.33
C PHE A 242 19.76 4.43 0.78
N VAL A 243 19.39 4.99 1.91
CA VAL A 243 18.02 4.92 2.42
C VAL A 243 17.63 6.32 2.87
N ARG A 244 16.56 6.87 2.29
CA ARG A 244 16.14 8.28 2.45
C ARG A 244 17.29 9.26 2.33
N GLY A 245 18.10 9.16 1.29
CA GLY A 245 19.24 10.06 1.07
C GLY A 245 20.32 10.05 2.15
N ARG A 246 20.28 9.14 3.14
CA ARG A 246 21.42 8.82 4.00
C ARG A 246 22.23 7.72 3.34
N TYR A 247 23.53 7.95 3.18
CA TYR A 247 24.44 6.83 2.93
C TYR A 247 24.59 6.06 4.24
N GLU A 248 24.28 4.76 4.23
CA GLU A 248 24.46 3.86 5.38
C GLU A 248 25.70 2.98 5.16
N PRO A 249 26.93 3.52 5.30
CA PRO A 249 28.10 2.67 5.28
C PRO A 249 28.10 1.81 6.55
N GLY A 250 28.14 0.49 6.37
CA GLY A 250 28.26 -0.46 7.49
C GLY A 250 26.96 -1.13 7.92
N LEU A 251 26.00 -1.32 7.01
CA LEU A 251 24.96 -2.34 7.19
C LEU A 251 25.63 -3.68 7.54
N LEU A 252 25.24 -4.25 8.68
CA LEU A 252 25.71 -5.55 9.14
C LEU A 252 25.03 -6.67 8.36
N TRP A 253 23.77 -6.46 7.98
CA TRP A 253 22.98 -7.39 7.21
C TRP A 253 21.82 -6.68 6.52
N SER A 254 21.42 -7.12 5.33
CA SER A 254 20.15 -6.73 4.73
C SER A 254 19.60 -7.82 3.81
N ALA A 255 18.28 -7.97 3.78
CA ALA A 255 17.58 -8.91 2.92
C ALA A 255 16.26 -8.33 2.41
N TRP A 256 15.82 -8.81 1.24
CA TRP A 256 14.54 -8.47 0.65
C TRP A 256 13.60 -9.66 0.72
N ASN A 257 12.34 -9.38 1.04
CA ASN A 257 11.23 -10.26 0.71
C ASN A 257 10.24 -9.48 -0.14
N SER A 258 9.08 -10.09 -0.41
CA SER A 258 8.12 -9.53 -1.35
C SER A 258 7.39 -8.27 -0.82
N PHE A 259 7.45 -7.97 0.50
CA PHE A 259 6.72 -6.84 1.13
C PHE A 259 7.62 -5.89 1.89
N SER A 260 8.87 -6.27 2.10
CA SER A 260 9.78 -5.52 2.92
C SER A 260 11.23 -5.77 2.57
N ARG A 261 12.05 -4.78 2.86
CA ARG A 261 13.48 -4.92 3.05
C ARG A 261 13.78 -4.80 4.54
N VAL A 262 14.50 -5.75 5.11
CA VAL A 262 15.00 -5.65 6.48
C VAL A 262 16.50 -5.39 6.44
N ALA A 263 16.95 -4.42 7.22
CA ALA A 263 18.37 -4.11 7.35
C ALA A 263 18.75 -3.92 8.83
N VAL A 264 19.94 -4.39 9.21
CA VAL A 264 20.50 -4.28 10.56
C VAL A 264 21.81 -3.50 10.49
N TYR A 265 22.00 -2.58 11.44
CA TYR A 265 23.13 -1.66 11.48
C TYR A 265 23.57 -1.38 12.93
N PRO A 266 24.82 -0.93 13.15
CA PRO A 266 25.29 -0.61 14.50
C PRO A 266 24.60 0.66 15.01
N SER A 267 23.94 0.57 16.17
CA SER A 267 23.36 1.76 16.82
C SER A 267 24.46 2.72 17.29
N ARG A 268 24.32 4.02 17.00
CA ARG A 268 25.31 5.05 17.39
C ARG A 268 24.64 6.28 18.01
N GLY A 269 25.36 6.97 18.90
CA GLY A 269 25.01 8.31 19.38
C GLY A 269 23.68 8.37 20.15
N GLU A 270 22.74 9.20 19.68
CA GLU A 270 21.45 9.44 20.32
C GLU A 270 20.49 8.23 20.30
N GLU A 271 20.62 7.31 19.33
CA GLU A 271 19.78 6.10 19.24
C GLU A 271 19.88 5.24 20.52
N LEU A 272 21.09 5.15 21.08
CA LEU A 272 21.38 4.46 22.35
C LEU A 272 20.78 5.17 23.57
N ARG A 273 20.48 6.48 23.46
CA ARG A 273 19.93 7.33 24.54
C ARG A 273 18.41 7.44 24.51
N GLN A 274 17.75 7.00 23.44
CA GLN A 274 16.29 7.07 23.28
C GLN A 274 15.58 5.95 24.04
N ALA A 275 15.46 6.11 25.35
CA ALA A 275 14.80 5.17 26.24
C ALA A 275 13.28 5.39 26.30
N TRP A 276 12.58 5.20 25.18
CA TRP A 276 11.13 5.43 25.10
C TRP A 276 10.36 4.58 26.12
N GLY A 277 9.48 5.24 26.87
CA GLY A 277 8.71 4.61 27.95
C GLY A 277 9.53 4.17 29.17
N LEU A 278 10.86 4.31 29.16
CA LEU A 278 11.70 3.95 30.30
C LEU A 278 11.52 4.98 31.41
N SER A 279 11.38 4.49 32.63
CA SER A 279 11.34 5.31 33.85
C SER A 279 12.47 6.34 33.93
N ARG A 280 12.13 7.53 34.42
CA ARG A 280 13.11 8.59 34.70
C ARG A 280 13.99 8.28 35.90
N THR A 281 13.55 7.41 36.79
CA THR A 281 14.29 6.99 37.98
C THR A 281 15.22 5.80 37.70
N TYR A 282 15.13 5.14 36.54
CA TYR A 282 16.04 4.06 36.17
C TYR A 282 17.51 4.49 36.18
N ARG A 283 18.37 3.73 36.86
CA ARG A 283 19.82 3.94 36.97
C ARG A 283 20.66 2.69 36.65
N GLY A 284 20.00 1.59 36.25
CA GLY A 284 20.68 0.34 35.93
C GLY A 284 21.41 0.35 34.57
N PRO A 285 22.05 -0.76 34.20
CA PRO A 285 22.74 -0.89 32.92
C PRO A 285 21.77 -0.78 31.73
N ILE A 286 22.23 -0.16 30.64
CA ILE A 286 21.51 -0.15 29.36
C ILE A 286 22.10 -1.27 28.50
N PRO A 287 21.29 -2.24 28.03
CA PRO A 287 21.78 -3.32 27.18
C PRO A 287 22.36 -2.77 25.87
N GLN A 288 23.37 -3.44 25.33
CA GLN A 288 23.89 -3.14 24.00
C GLN A 288 22.80 -3.33 22.94
N GLN A 289 22.81 -2.49 21.91
CA GLN A 289 21.73 -2.41 20.92
C GLN A 289 22.27 -2.43 19.49
N LEU A 290 21.52 -3.06 18.59
CA LEU A 290 21.66 -2.89 17.14
C LEU A 290 20.36 -2.34 16.58
N GLY A 291 20.47 -1.41 15.63
CA GLY A 291 19.32 -0.85 14.93
C GLY A 291 18.85 -1.85 13.88
N MET A 292 17.53 -2.03 13.78
CA MET A 292 16.92 -2.82 12.72
C MET A 292 15.79 -2.02 12.10
N VAL A 293 15.75 -2.00 10.78
CA VAL A 293 14.75 -1.23 10.04
C VAL A 293 14.08 -2.08 8.97
N VAL A 294 12.76 -1.94 8.89
CA VAL A 294 11.89 -2.58 7.89
C VAL A 294 11.39 -1.50 6.93
N ASP A 295 11.71 -1.60 5.65
CA ASP A 295 11.37 -0.62 4.59
C ASP A 295 11.72 0.84 4.91
N ASP A 296 12.66 1.02 5.85
CA ASP A 296 13.09 2.30 6.39
C ASP A 296 12.08 3.06 7.28
N THR A 297 10.86 2.55 7.46
CA THR A 297 9.83 3.13 8.36
C THR A 297 9.66 2.34 9.64
N GLY A 298 9.71 1.01 9.56
CA GLY A 298 9.55 0.12 10.69
C GLY A 298 10.83 0.02 11.49
N TYR A 299 11.11 1.00 12.35
CA TYR A 299 12.26 0.95 13.24
C TYR A 299 11.98 0.05 14.44
N THR A 300 12.92 -0.84 14.71
CA THR A 300 12.96 -1.63 15.94
C THR A 300 14.41 -1.84 16.36
N THR A 301 14.61 -2.32 17.57
CA THR A 301 15.95 -2.45 18.16
C THR A 301 16.17 -3.88 18.58
N LEU A 302 17.26 -4.47 18.12
CA LEU A 302 17.77 -5.73 18.63
C LEU A 302 18.53 -5.42 19.91
N TYR A 303 18.20 -6.13 20.98
CA TYR A 303 18.88 -5.99 22.26
C TYR A 303 19.81 -7.16 22.48
N ARG A 304 21.02 -6.89 22.98
CA ARG A 304 21.88 -7.95 23.51
C ARG A 304 21.12 -8.64 24.63
N TRP A 305 21.13 -9.97 24.64
CA TRP A 305 20.52 -10.74 25.71
C TRP A 305 21.00 -10.20 27.08
N PRO A 306 20.09 -9.71 27.94
CA PRO A 306 20.48 -8.92 29.11
C PRO A 306 21.03 -9.75 30.27
N GLY A 307 20.79 -11.07 30.30
CA GLY A 307 20.95 -11.85 31.54
C GLY A 307 20.01 -11.37 32.65
N GLU A 308 20.22 -11.81 33.89
CA GLU A 308 19.38 -11.36 35.03
C GLU A 308 19.58 -9.88 35.37
N GLU A 309 20.83 -9.40 35.36
CA GLU A 309 21.19 -8.03 35.75
C GLU A 309 20.63 -6.94 34.82
N GLY A 310 20.38 -7.25 33.54
CA GLY A 310 19.86 -6.30 32.56
C GLY A 310 18.33 -6.26 32.43
N MET A 311 17.59 -7.14 33.12
CA MET A 311 16.13 -7.21 33.00
C MET A 311 15.41 -5.98 33.55
N GLY A 312 16.03 -5.26 34.51
CA GLY A 312 15.49 -4.02 35.07
C GLY A 312 15.14 -2.98 34.01
N TYR A 313 15.94 -2.86 32.94
CA TYR A 313 15.70 -1.92 31.83
C TYR A 313 14.33 -2.13 31.17
N PHE A 314 13.92 -3.39 31.00
CA PHE A 314 12.65 -3.72 30.37
C PHE A 314 11.50 -3.73 31.37
N ARG A 315 11.78 -4.15 32.61
CA ARG A 315 10.82 -4.14 33.71
C ARG A 315 10.40 -2.71 34.06
N ASP A 316 11.31 -1.75 34.10
CA ASP A 316 11.04 -0.37 34.51
C ASP A 316 10.60 0.51 33.33
N ASN A 317 9.85 -0.09 32.41
CA ASN A 317 9.26 0.56 31.24
C ASN A 317 7.73 0.60 31.35
N VAL A 318 7.10 1.67 30.87
CA VAL A 318 5.64 1.85 30.90
C VAL A 318 4.88 0.73 30.18
N ILE A 319 5.50 0.10 29.17
CA ILE A 319 4.89 -1.02 28.45
C ILE A 319 4.80 -2.32 29.28
N SER A 320 5.46 -2.37 30.45
CA SER A 320 5.44 -3.53 31.35
C SER A 320 4.22 -3.55 32.29
N LEU A 321 3.43 -2.47 32.36
CA LEU A 321 2.42 -2.27 33.41
C LEU A 321 1.39 -3.40 33.49
N ALA A 322 0.87 -3.87 32.36
CA ALA A 322 -0.09 -4.98 32.34
C ALA A 322 0.52 -6.29 32.88
N TRP A 323 1.79 -6.57 32.55
CA TRP A 323 2.50 -7.75 33.06
C TRP A 323 2.80 -7.65 34.55
N ARG A 324 3.10 -6.45 35.07
CA ARG A 324 3.27 -6.22 36.51
C ARG A 324 1.96 -6.42 37.29
N LEU A 325 0.81 -6.12 36.68
CA LEU A 325 -0.49 -6.41 37.26
C LEU A 325 -0.81 -7.91 37.27
N LYS A 326 -0.38 -8.64 36.24
CA LYS A 326 -0.61 -10.08 36.06
C LYS A 326 0.71 -10.88 36.05
N PRO A 327 1.43 -10.99 37.19
CA PRO A 327 2.63 -11.83 37.25
C PRO A 327 2.26 -13.30 36.96
N GLY A 328 3.12 -14.03 36.24
CA GLY A 328 2.83 -15.40 35.79
C GLY A 328 1.85 -15.49 34.63
N ALA A 329 1.44 -14.37 34.02
CA ALA A 329 0.52 -14.35 32.90
C ALA A 329 1.03 -15.14 31.69
N LYS A 330 0.07 -15.71 30.95
CA LYS A 330 0.27 -16.14 29.56
C LYS A 330 -0.25 -15.04 28.65
N GLY A 331 0.59 -14.51 27.78
CA GLY A 331 0.18 -13.40 26.93
C GLY A 331 0.64 -13.47 25.49
N LEU A 332 -0.02 -12.66 24.67
CA LEU A 332 0.23 -12.47 23.25
C LEU A 332 0.88 -11.10 23.05
N VAL A 333 2.00 -11.06 22.35
CA VAL A 333 2.66 -9.83 21.92
C VAL A 333 2.55 -9.74 20.40
N ILE A 334 1.79 -8.78 19.90
CA ILE A 334 1.62 -8.51 18.48
C ILE A 334 2.71 -7.55 18.02
N GLY A 335 3.45 -7.90 16.96
CA GLY A 335 4.52 -7.08 16.40
C GLY A 335 5.73 -6.85 17.33
N PRO A 336 6.33 -7.91 17.92
CA PRO A 336 7.43 -7.78 18.87
C PRO A 336 8.73 -7.22 18.26
N GLY A 337 8.91 -7.29 16.94
CA GLY A 337 10.04 -6.68 16.24
C GLY A 337 11.39 -7.25 16.69
N GLY A 338 12.27 -6.38 17.20
CA GLY A 338 13.54 -6.78 17.80
C GLY A 338 13.45 -7.33 19.24
N GLY A 339 12.25 -7.40 19.81
CA GLY A 339 11.97 -8.18 21.02
C GLY A 339 11.73 -7.39 22.31
N LYS A 340 11.67 -6.05 22.27
CA LYS A 340 11.51 -5.21 23.47
C LYS A 340 10.28 -5.61 24.32
N ASP A 341 9.15 -5.84 23.66
CA ASP A 341 7.88 -6.19 24.30
C ASP A 341 7.94 -7.57 24.96
N VAL A 342 8.58 -8.54 24.29
CA VAL A 342 8.82 -9.88 24.85
C VAL A 342 9.75 -9.79 26.05
N LEU A 343 10.82 -9.01 25.96
CA LEU A 343 11.74 -8.79 27.08
C LEU A 343 11.06 -8.08 28.26
N ALA A 344 10.15 -7.13 28.01
CA ALA A 344 9.35 -6.49 29.07
C ALA A 344 8.41 -7.47 29.77
N ALA A 345 7.76 -8.35 29.00
CA ALA A 345 6.92 -9.42 29.53
C ALA A 345 7.72 -10.39 30.41
N LEU A 346 8.84 -10.91 29.90
CA LEU A 346 9.72 -11.83 30.64
C LEU A 346 10.31 -11.18 31.90
N ALA A 347 10.76 -9.91 31.80
CA ALA A 347 11.32 -9.17 32.93
C ALA A 347 10.28 -8.86 34.03
N SER A 348 8.99 -8.91 33.69
CA SER A 348 7.86 -8.77 34.63
C SER A 348 7.26 -10.11 35.07
N GLY A 349 7.90 -11.23 34.73
CA GLY A 349 7.54 -12.56 35.22
C GLY A 349 6.43 -13.25 34.43
N ALA A 350 6.28 -12.97 33.13
CA ALA A 350 5.39 -13.73 32.26
C ALA A 350 5.78 -15.22 32.23
N ALA A 351 4.80 -16.12 32.34
CA ALA A 351 5.04 -17.56 32.29
C ALA A 351 5.22 -18.08 30.86
N LYS A 352 4.49 -17.49 29.91
CA LYS A 352 4.59 -17.82 28.48
C LYS A 352 4.23 -16.59 27.65
N VAL A 353 5.00 -16.33 26.59
CA VAL A 353 4.77 -15.23 25.65
C VAL A 353 4.65 -15.78 24.24
N THR A 354 3.49 -15.62 23.61
CA THR A 354 3.36 -15.83 22.17
C THR A 354 3.79 -14.55 21.46
N ALA A 355 4.89 -14.63 20.70
CA ALA A 355 5.46 -13.54 19.92
C ALA A 355 4.95 -13.64 18.47
N LEU A 356 4.04 -12.74 18.07
CA LEU A 356 3.41 -12.75 16.76
C LEU A 356 4.06 -11.72 15.83
N GLU A 357 4.93 -12.18 14.94
CA GLU A 357 5.70 -11.34 14.01
C GLU A 357 5.24 -11.58 12.56
N ILE A 358 4.94 -10.49 11.83
CA ILE A 358 4.49 -10.58 10.44
C ILE A 358 5.65 -10.85 9.48
N ASN A 359 6.85 -10.39 9.83
CA ASN A 359 8.00 -10.40 8.93
C ASN A 359 8.97 -11.54 9.24
N PRO A 360 9.09 -12.56 8.36
CA PRO A 360 10.02 -13.67 8.59
C PRO A 360 11.48 -13.22 8.61
N LEU A 361 11.84 -12.13 7.92
CA LEU A 361 13.21 -11.60 7.95
C LEU A 361 13.56 -10.96 9.30
N VAL A 362 12.58 -10.42 10.02
CA VAL A 362 12.78 -9.91 11.40
C VAL A 362 13.05 -11.08 12.35
N ALA A 363 12.28 -12.16 12.24
CA ALA A 363 12.54 -13.37 13.02
C ALA A 363 13.88 -14.03 12.65
N GLU A 364 14.25 -14.06 11.37
CA GLU A 364 15.56 -14.53 10.91
C GLU A 364 16.70 -13.69 11.50
N ALA A 365 16.54 -12.36 11.54
CA ALA A 365 17.51 -11.47 12.17
C ALA A 365 17.69 -11.80 13.65
N VAL A 366 16.59 -11.99 14.39
CA VAL A 366 16.61 -12.28 15.83
C VAL A 366 17.17 -13.66 16.14
N ASN A 367 16.76 -14.72 15.43
CA ASN A 367 17.05 -16.11 15.79
C ASN A 367 18.20 -16.77 15.02
N GLU A 368 18.52 -16.29 13.81
CA GLU A 368 19.54 -16.91 12.97
C GLU A 368 20.76 -15.99 12.83
N ARG A 369 20.58 -14.78 12.29
CA ARG A 369 21.71 -13.90 11.92
C ARG A 369 22.41 -13.29 13.12
N PHE A 370 21.63 -12.83 14.11
CA PHE A 370 22.14 -12.20 15.33
C PHE A 370 21.82 -13.04 16.58
N ALA A 371 21.64 -14.35 16.42
CA ALA A 371 21.28 -15.28 17.49
C ALA A 371 22.20 -15.16 18.72
N ALA A 372 23.51 -15.09 18.50
CA ALA A 372 24.51 -14.97 19.57
C ALA A 372 24.42 -13.61 20.31
N PHE A 373 23.94 -12.57 19.64
CA PHE A 373 23.74 -11.25 20.25
C PHE A 373 22.43 -11.21 21.04
N THR A 374 21.32 -11.64 20.44
CA THR A 374 19.97 -11.58 21.02
C THR A 374 19.68 -12.71 22.03
N GLY A 375 20.53 -13.73 22.07
CA GLY A 375 20.29 -14.97 22.83
C GLY A 375 19.20 -15.85 22.21
N ALA A 376 18.98 -15.73 20.89
CA ALA A 376 17.91 -16.41 20.15
C ALA A 376 16.54 -16.27 20.84
N LEU A 377 16.16 -15.03 21.17
CA LEU A 377 15.02 -14.68 22.01
C LEU A 377 13.73 -15.45 21.68
N TYR A 378 13.41 -15.62 20.39
CA TYR A 378 12.18 -16.27 19.96
C TYR A 378 12.25 -17.81 19.95
N ARG A 379 13.40 -18.41 20.27
CA ARG A 379 13.58 -19.86 20.49
C ARG A 379 13.62 -20.24 21.97
N ARG A 380 13.51 -19.27 22.89
CA ARG A 380 13.55 -19.57 24.33
C ARG A 380 12.33 -20.39 24.77
N PRO A 381 12.44 -21.26 25.79
CA PRO A 381 11.34 -22.09 26.28
C PRO A 381 10.07 -21.31 26.66
N GLU A 382 10.23 -20.08 27.16
CA GLU A 382 9.16 -19.20 27.59
C GLU A 382 8.45 -18.50 26.42
N VAL A 383 9.01 -18.57 25.20
CA VAL A 383 8.52 -17.84 24.02
C VAL A 383 8.02 -18.82 22.94
N GLU A 384 6.89 -18.49 22.33
CA GLU A 384 6.35 -19.19 21.16
C GLU A 384 6.26 -18.21 20.00
N LEU A 385 7.07 -18.40 18.95
CA LEU A 385 7.03 -17.57 17.75
C LEU A 385 5.89 -18.00 16.82
N ALA A 386 5.04 -17.06 16.44
CA ALA A 386 4.06 -17.22 15.36
C ALA A 386 4.42 -16.23 14.23
N LEU A 387 4.56 -16.75 13.00
CA LEU A 387 4.84 -15.95 11.80
C LEU A 387 3.58 -15.74 10.97
N ASP A 388 2.84 -14.67 11.25
CA ASP A 388 1.55 -14.40 10.61
C ASP A 388 1.11 -12.94 10.82
N GLU A 389 0.03 -12.52 10.17
CA GLU A 389 -0.58 -11.20 10.41
C GLU A 389 -1.40 -11.21 11.70
N GLY A 390 -1.24 -10.14 12.49
CA GLY A 390 -1.78 -9.97 13.84
C GLY A 390 -3.23 -10.41 14.01
N ARG A 391 -4.13 -9.72 13.32
CA ARG A 391 -5.57 -9.88 13.52
C ARG A 391 -6.13 -11.09 12.79
N SER A 392 -5.62 -11.39 11.59
CA SER A 392 -5.98 -12.59 10.87
C SER A 392 -5.65 -13.83 11.69
N TRP A 393 -4.47 -13.87 12.33
CA TRP A 393 -4.03 -15.00 13.14
C TRP A 393 -4.83 -15.15 14.42
N ILE A 394 -5.10 -14.06 15.16
CA ILE A 394 -5.83 -14.15 16.43
C ILE A 394 -7.22 -14.74 16.23
N ARG A 395 -7.93 -14.34 15.17
CA ARG A 395 -9.27 -14.86 14.85
C ARG A 395 -9.32 -16.36 14.55
N ARG A 396 -8.19 -16.99 14.23
CA ARG A 396 -8.08 -18.44 14.02
C ARG A 396 -7.80 -19.21 15.31
N GLN A 397 -7.47 -18.51 16.39
CA GLN A 397 -7.12 -19.15 17.64
C GLN A 397 -8.37 -19.48 18.46
N GLN A 398 -8.25 -20.53 19.27
CA GLN A 398 -9.23 -20.86 20.31
C GLN A 398 -8.66 -20.57 21.71
N ARG A 399 -7.41 -20.08 21.78
CA ARG A 399 -6.70 -19.80 23.03
C ARG A 399 -7.07 -18.41 23.53
N THR A 400 -7.15 -18.26 24.85
CA THR A 400 -7.29 -16.97 25.51
C THR A 400 -6.01 -16.58 26.24
N TRP A 401 -5.78 -15.27 26.40
CA TRP A 401 -4.60 -14.71 27.06
C TRP A 401 -4.98 -13.78 28.21
N ASP A 402 -4.10 -13.71 29.21
CA ASP A 402 -4.22 -12.78 30.33
C ASP A 402 -3.78 -11.37 29.94
N VAL A 403 -2.81 -11.28 29.04
CA VAL A 403 -2.31 -10.01 28.49
C VAL A 403 -2.21 -10.12 26.97
N ILE A 404 -2.88 -9.22 26.25
CA ILE A 404 -2.64 -9.00 24.83
C ILE A 404 -1.95 -7.64 24.71
N GLN A 405 -0.73 -7.61 24.20
CA GLN A 405 0.07 -6.41 24.08
C GLN A 405 0.39 -6.07 22.62
N ALA A 406 0.24 -4.79 22.28
CA ALA A 406 0.73 -4.21 21.05
C ALA A 406 1.39 -2.85 21.33
N SER A 407 2.71 -2.80 21.53
CA SER A 407 3.41 -1.54 21.78
C SER A 407 4.10 -1.04 20.53
N ALA A 408 3.71 0.16 20.10
CA ALA A 408 4.29 0.82 18.94
C ALA A 408 4.36 -0.11 17.71
N VAL A 409 3.38 -1.00 17.54
CA VAL A 409 3.26 -1.82 16.33
C VAL A 409 3.08 -0.84 15.17
N PHE A 410 4.01 -0.92 14.20
CA PHE A 410 4.30 0.08 13.15
C PHE A 410 5.18 1.32 13.51
N GLY A 411 5.97 1.27 14.59
CA GLY A 411 7.15 2.12 14.88
C GLY A 411 6.90 3.60 15.24
N ARG A 412 7.97 4.29 15.72
CA ARG A 412 8.01 5.75 16.04
C ARG A 412 8.31 6.63 14.84
N MET A 413 8.64 6.10 13.67
CA MET A 413 8.72 6.93 12.47
C MET A 413 7.33 7.40 12.01
N ALA A 414 6.48 7.78 12.97
CA ALA A 414 5.82 9.05 12.96
C ALA A 414 6.74 10.15 12.39
N PRO A 415 6.20 11.30 12.08
CA PRO A 415 5.02 11.55 11.27
C PRO A 415 5.35 12.83 10.49
N SER A 416 6.46 12.77 9.79
CA SER A 416 7.12 13.92 9.23
C SER A 416 6.79 14.08 7.73
N ALA A 417 5.90 13.23 7.25
CA ALA A 417 5.50 13.14 5.85
C ALA A 417 3.99 13.14 5.66
N GLY A 418 3.23 12.77 6.72
CA GLY A 418 1.83 12.33 6.70
C GLY A 418 1.56 10.96 6.05
N ALA A 419 2.61 10.14 5.89
CA ALA A 419 2.60 8.73 5.41
C ALA A 419 1.49 7.84 5.91
N PHE A 420 1.32 7.83 7.22
CA PHE A 420 0.40 6.92 7.87
C PHE A 420 -1.06 7.35 7.77
N THR A 421 -1.31 8.64 7.55
CA THR A 421 -2.65 9.18 7.36
C THR A 421 -3.41 8.47 6.24
N LEU A 422 -2.70 7.98 5.22
CA LEU A 422 -3.29 7.30 4.06
C LEU A 422 -3.31 5.76 4.19
N SER A 423 -2.69 5.21 5.23
CA SER A 423 -2.48 3.77 5.38
C SER A 423 -3.51 3.15 6.31
N GLU A 424 -3.98 1.96 5.95
CA GLU A 424 -5.03 1.29 6.70
C GLU A 424 -4.42 0.49 7.83
N ASN A 425 -5.10 0.49 8.98
CA ASN A 425 -4.66 -0.23 10.14
C ASN A 425 -5.83 -1.02 10.73
N ASN A 426 -5.84 -2.31 10.40
CA ASN A 426 -6.86 -3.24 10.86
C ASN A 426 -6.66 -3.67 12.32
N LEU A 427 -5.59 -3.25 13.01
CA LEU A 427 -5.35 -3.55 14.43
C LEU A 427 -6.08 -2.59 15.37
N TYR A 428 -6.54 -1.44 14.87
CA TYR A 428 -7.19 -0.39 15.65
C TYR A 428 -8.58 -0.08 15.09
N THR A 429 -9.47 -1.06 15.10
CA THR A 429 -10.89 -0.91 14.73
C THR A 429 -11.80 -1.50 15.82
N LEU A 430 -13.09 -1.18 15.79
CA LEU A 430 -14.06 -1.74 16.74
C LEU A 430 -14.11 -3.27 16.64
N GLU A 431 -14.03 -3.77 15.41
CA GLU A 431 -14.00 -5.20 15.13
C GLU A 431 -12.69 -5.85 15.62
N ALA A 432 -11.54 -5.17 15.53
CA ALA A 432 -10.30 -5.64 16.13
C ALA A 432 -10.36 -5.71 17.65
N PHE A 433 -10.99 -4.72 18.30
CA PHE A 433 -11.21 -4.73 19.74
C PHE A 433 -12.12 -5.88 20.17
N ALA A 434 -13.14 -6.22 19.35
CA ALA A 434 -13.94 -7.41 19.55
C ALA A 434 -13.11 -8.69 19.46
N ASP A 435 -12.24 -8.80 18.45
CA ASP A 435 -11.33 -9.93 18.32
C ASP A 435 -10.42 -10.07 19.55
N TYR A 436 -9.80 -8.99 20.02
CA TYR A 436 -8.97 -9.04 21.23
C TYR A 436 -9.78 -9.41 22.47
N TRP A 437 -10.96 -8.81 22.66
CA TRP A 437 -11.84 -9.06 23.80
C TRP A 437 -12.28 -10.52 23.90
N ASN A 438 -12.61 -11.14 22.77
CA ASN A 438 -13.02 -12.54 22.70
C ASN A 438 -11.89 -13.50 23.08
N HIS A 439 -10.65 -13.08 22.88
CA HIS A 439 -9.46 -13.87 23.23
C HIS A 439 -8.79 -13.42 24.56
N LEU A 440 -9.41 -12.53 25.33
CA LEU A 440 -8.99 -12.25 26.70
C LEU A 440 -9.65 -13.22 27.69
N THR A 441 -8.89 -13.66 28.69
CA THR A 441 -9.45 -14.31 29.89
C THR A 441 -10.41 -13.33 30.60
N PRO A 442 -11.34 -13.81 31.46
CA PRO A 442 -12.32 -12.94 32.13
C PRO A 442 -11.72 -11.76 32.90
N ASP A 443 -10.48 -11.90 33.36
CA ASP A 443 -9.72 -10.89 34.11
C ASP A 443 -8.53 -10.32 33.29
N GLY A 444 -8.50 -10.60 31.99
CA GLY A 444 -7.41 -10.24 31.08
C GLY A 444 -7.38 -8.76 30.70
N VAL A 445 -6.21 -8.30 30.25
CA VAL A 445 -5.92 -6.91 29.89
C VAL A 445 -5.40 -6.81 28.45
N LEU A 446 -6.07 -6.02 27.63
CA LEU A 446 -5.51 -5.50 26.37
C LEU A 446 -4.68 -4.26 26.69
N THR A 447 -3.42 -4.23 26.27
CA THR A 447 -2.54 -3.07 26.40
C THR A 447 -1.98 -2.64 25.05
N ILE A 448 -2.20 -1.39 24.69
CA ILE A 448 -1.72 -0.79 23.45
C ILE A 448 -0.91 0.45 23.80
N SER A 449 0.36 0.48 23.41
CA SER A 449 1.22 1.64 23.66
C SER A 449 1.46 2.42 22.38
N ARG A 450 1.31 3.75 22.42
CA ARG A 450 1.55 4.64 21.27
C ARG A 450 2.42 5.82 21.67
N PHE A 451 3.15 6.38 20.71
CA PHE A 451 3.98 7.55 20.96
C PHE A 451 3.11 8.78 21.21
N ILE A 452 3.49 9.61 22.18
CA ILE A 452 2.67 10.70 22.72
C ILE A 452 2.56 11.83 21.70
N PHE A 453 1.60 11.67 20.81
CA PHE A 453 0.78 12.72 20.29
C PHE A 453 -0.60 12.46 20.90
N GLU A 454 -1.06 13.33 21.81
CA GLU A 454 -2.27 13.14 22.64
C GLU A 454 -3.49 12.63 21.86
N ARG A 455 -3.58 12.95 20.56
CA ARG A 455 -4.67 12.57 19.64
C ARG A 455 -4.77 11.05 19.37
N GLU A 456 -3.64 10.34 19.20
CA GLU A 456 -3.67 8.88 18.93
C GLU A 456 -4.21 8.11 20.12
N THR A 457 -3.69 8.40 21.32
CA THR A 457 -4.16 7.77 22.55
C THR A 457 -5.60 8.18 22.86
N LEU A 458 -5.99 9.42 22.58
CA LEU A 458 -7.38 9.88 22.73
C LEU A 458 -8.33 9.09 21.83
N ARG A 459 -7.95 8.81 20.58
CA ARG A 459 -8.72 7.95 19.68
C ARG A 459 -8.79 6.50 20.16
N LEU A 460 -7.72 5.95 20.77
CA LEU A 460 -7.78 4.63 21.41
C LEU A 460 -8.77 4.60 22.57
N VAL A 461 -8.81 5.64 23.40
CA VAL A 461 -9.81 5.75 24.47
C VAL A 461 -11.22 5.82 23.90
N SER A 462 -11.44 6.63 22.85
CA SER A 462 -12.73 6.69 22.17
C SER A 462 -13.14 5.33 21.60
N LEU A 463 -12.20 4.61 20.99
CA LEU A 463 -12.41 3.27 20.45
C LEU A 463 -12.78 2.26 21.54
N GLY A 464 -12.08 2.30 22.68
CA GLY A 464 -12.36 1.46 23.84
C GLY A 464 -13.74 1.74 24.46
N LEU A 465 -14.08 3.01 24.68
CA LEU A 465 -15.40 3.40 25.19
C LEU A 465 -16.53 2.94 24.26
N ALA A 466 -16.37 3.15 22.95
CA ALA A 466 -17.35 2.75 21.96
C ALA A 466 -17.50 1.23 21.82
N PHE A 467 -16.40 0.50 21.92
CA PHE A 467 -16.42 -0.94 21.94
C PHE A 467 -17.19 -1.46 23.16
N LEU A 468 -16.85 -0.99 24.37
CA LEU A 468 -17.48 -1.44 25.62
C LEU A 468 -18.98 -1.10 25.68
N ASP A 469 -19.37 0.08 25.19
CA ASP A 469 -20.78 0.48 25.09
C ASP A 469 -21.56 -0.45 24.14
N ARG A 470 -20.97 -0.85 23.00
CA ARG A 470 -21.55 -1.87 22.10
C ARG A 470 -21.64 -3.27 22.71
N GLN A 471 -20.75 -3.61 23.66
CA GLN A 471 -20.83 -4.86 24.43
C GLN A 471 -21.88 -4.80 25.55
N GLY A 472 -22.55 -3.66 25.75
CA GLY A 472 -23.55 -3.49 26.82
C GLY A 472 -22.94 -3.30 28.22
N VAL A 473 -21.66 -2.91 28.31
CA VAL A 473 -21.01 -2.62 29.59
C VAL A 473 -21.60 -1.33 30.16
N ALA A 474 -22.17 -1.41 31.37
CA ALA A 474 -22.86 -0.29 32.00
C ALA A 474 -21.95 0.93 32.22
N ASP A 475 -20.71 0.67 32.67
CA ASP A 475 -19.71 1.69 32.97
C ASP A 475 -18.38 1.47 32.22
N PRO A 476 -18.30 1.88 30.94
CA PRO A 476 -17.09 1.69 30.12
C PRO A 476 -15.82 2.30 30.71
N ALA A 477 -15.93 3.44 31.42
CA ALA A 477 -14.78 4.13 31.98
C ALA A 477 -14.08 3.32 33.09
N ALA A 478 -14.82 2.46 33.80
CA ALA A 478 -14.27 1.60 34.84
C ALA A 478 -13.27 0.55 34.33
N HIS A 479 -13.24 0.32 33.01
CA HIS A 479 -12.42 -0.68 32.34
C HIS A 479 -11.17 -0.11 31.68
N ILE A 480 -10.95 1.21 31.72
CA ILE A 480 -9.88 1.88 30.95
C ILE A 480 -8.93 2.64 31.88
N ALA A 481 -7.64 2.43 31.70
CA ALA A 481 -6.58 3.21 32.34
C ALA A 481 -5.52 3.65 31.32
N VAL A 482 -4.96 4.85 31.49
CA VAL A 482 -3.91 5.39 30.62
C VAL A 482 -2.80 5.99 31.47
N ILE A 483 -1.58 5.51 31.28
CA ILE A 483 -0.37 5.98 31.97
C ILE A 483 0.70 6.27 30.90
N LYS A 484 1.45 7.36 31.06
CA LYS A 484 2.46 7.79 30.07
C LYS A 484 3.82 8.03 30.70
N GLU A 485 4.88 7.77 29.93
CA GLU A 485 6.25 8.15 30.26
C GLU A 485 7.12 8.29 29.01
N ARG A 486 8.10 9.20 29.04
CA ARG A 486 9.12 9.43 27.99
C ARG A 486 8.57 9.18 26.59
N GLY A 487 7.59 9.97 26.17
CA GLY A 487 7.09 9.91 24.80
C GLY A 487 6.23 8.68 24.45
N LEU A 488 5.89 7.79 25.38
CA LEU A 488 4.93 6.67 25.18
C LEU A 488 3.75 6.77 26.15
N ALA A 489 2.53 6.60 25.65
CA ALA A 489 1.33 6.41 26.44
C ALA A 489 0.87 4.95 26.31
N ASN A 490 0.69 4.29 27.45
CA ASN A 490 0.18 2.93 27.58
C ASN A 490 -1.32 2.99 27.88
N PHE A 491 -2.14 2.61 26.91
CA PHE A 491 -3.58 2.42 27.07
C PHE A 491 -3.83 0.98 27.53
N MET A 492 -4.64 0.80 28.58
CA MET A 492 -5.08 -0.49 29.09
C MET A 492 -6.60 -0.56 29.06
N LEU A 493 -7.12 -1.65 28.51
CA LEU A 493 -8.54 -2.02 28.54
C LEU A 493 -8.66 -3.39 29.18
N LYS A 494 -9.33 -3.47 30.33
CA LYS A 494 -9.51 -4.71 31.10
C LYS A 494 -10.90 -5.29 30.88
N LYS A 495 -11.01 -6.63 30.82
CA LYS A 495 -12.29 -7.31 30.59
C LYS A 495 -13.29 -7.16 31.74
N SER A 496 -12.80 -7.24 32.97
CA SER A 496 -13.51 -6.81 34.18
C SER A 496 -13.19 -5.34 34.52
N PRO A 497 -14.02 -4.64 35.31
CA PRO A 497 -13.64 -3.35 35.89
C PRO A 497 -12.30 -3.45 36.66
N PHE A 498 -11.53 -2.37 36.65
CA PHE A 498 -10.34 -2.29 37.51
C PHE A 498 -10.76 -2.25 38.98
N THR A 499 -10.14 -3.12 39.78
CA THR A 499 -10.43 -3.19 41.23
C THR A 499 -9.62 -2.15 42.00
N ALA A 500 -10.10 -1.74 43.18
CA ALA A 500 -9.37 -0.79 44.03
C ALA A 500 -7.92 -1.23 44.36
N PRO A 501 -7.63 -2.52 44.64
CA PRO A 501 -6.26 -3.00 44.83
C PRO A 501 -5.39 -2.88 43.57
N GLU A 502 -5.94 -3.14 42.38
CA GLU A 502 -5.20 -2.97 41.12
C GLU A 502 -4.88 -1.50 40.85
N LEU A 503 -5.83 -0.59 41.11
CA LEU A 503 -5.62 0.85 40.99
C LEU A 503 -4.57 1.35 41.99
N ALA A 504 -4.60 0.87 43.23
CA ALA A 504 -3.58 1.17 44.22
C ALA A 504 -2.19 0.67 43.78
N ARG A 505 -2.12 -0.52 43.17
CA ARG A 505 -0.87 -1.08 42.63
C ARG A 505 -0.34 -0.25 41.45
N LEU A 506 -1.21 0.14 40.51
CA LEU A 506 -0.83 1.02 39.39
C LEU A 506 -0.28 2.36 39.89
N ARG A 507 -0.91 2.96 40.91
CA ARG A 507 -0.43 4.18 41.56
C ARG A 507 0.92 4.01 42.23
N ALA A 508 1.08 2.95 43.01
CA ALA A 508 2.34 2.66 43.68
C ALA A 508 3.49 2.52 42.69
N VAL A 509 3.28 1.77 41.59
CA VAL A 509 4.28 1.61 40.52
C VAL A 509 4.51 2.92 39.78
N SER A 510 3.47 3.70 39.50
CA SER A 510 3.60 4.99 38.81
C SER A 510 4.37 6.00 39.65
N ALA A 511 4.16 6.03 40.97
CA ALA A 511 4.90 6.86 41.89
C ALA A 511 6.38 6.44 41.98
N ASP A 512 6.65 5.14 42.16
CA ASP A 512 8.01 4.58 42.27
C ASP A 512 8.85 4.82 41.00
N LEU A 513 8.23 4.60 39.83
CA LEU A 513 8.90 4.75 38.54
C LEU A 513 8.77 6.15 37.94
N ALA A 514 8.14 7.09 38.65
CA ALA A 514 7.85 8.45 38.20
C ALA A 514 7.11 8.49 36.84
N PHE A 515 6.17 7.57 36.62
CA PHE A 515 5.25 7.61 35.48
C PHE A 515 4.11 8.60 35.73
N GLN A 516 3.55 9.15 34.66
CA GLN A 516 2.45 10.10 34.74
C GLN A 516 1.11 9.42 34.45
N GLU A 517 0.20 9.45 35.43
CA GLU A 517 -1.21 9.09 35.25
C GLU A 517 -1.90 10.08 34.30
N VAL A 518 -2.63 9.57 33.32
CA VAL A 518 -3.40 10.38 32.35
C VAL A 518 -4.89 10.20 32.58
N LEU A 519 -5.34 8.95 32.66
CA LEU A 519 -6.73 8.59 32.90
C LEU A 519 -6.76 7.39 33.84
N MET A 520 -7.52 7.50 34.94
CA MET A 520 -7.70 6.42 35.91
C MET A 520 -9.21 6.19 36.15
N PRO A 521 -9.69 4.94 36.23
CA PRO A 521 -11.10 4.59 36.40
C PRO A 521 -11.89 5.31 37.51
N ASP A 522 -11.22 5.63 38.61
CA ASP A 522 -11.77 6.26 39.82
C ASP A 522 -11.53 7.78 39.88
N ARG A 523 -10.88 8.37 38.87
CA ARG A 523 -10.71 9.82 38.71
C ARG A 523 -11.28 10.24 37.36
N ARG A 524 -12.55 10.66 37.38
CA ARG A 524 -13.31 10.99 36.16
C ARG A 524 -13.47 12.47 35.91
N GLU A 525 -13.14 13.29 36.91
CA GLU A 525 -13.19 14.75 36.82
C GLU A 525 -11.86 15.28 36.30
N GLY A 526 -11.91 16.16 35.29
CA GLY A 526 -10.73 16.77 34.70
C GLY A 526 -11.11 17.69 33.54
N THR A 527 -10.27 18.68 33.26
CA THR A 527 -10.46 19.63 32.15
C THR A 527 -9.70 19.24 30.89
N ASP A 528 -8.79 18.26 30.98
CA ASP A 528 -8.02 17.80 29.83
C ASP A 528 -8.89 16.98 28.85
N PRO A 529 -8.43 16.80 27.60
CA PRO A 529 -9.21 16.13 26.57
C PRO A 529 -9.64 14.70 26.91
N PHE A 530 -8.90 13.95 27.74
CA PHE A 530 -9.25 12.56 28.07
C PHE A 530 -10.46 12.51 28.99
N HIS A 531 -10.48 13.31 30.05
CA HIS A 531 -11.62 13.38 30.96
C HIS A 531 -12.87 13.97 30.28
N ARG A 532 -12.70 15.01 29.45
CA ARG A 532 -13.78 15.56 28.62
C ARG A 532 -14.36 14.53 27.65
N LEU A 533 -13.51 13.69 27.03
CA LEU A 533 -13.97 12.60 26.16
C LEU A 533 -14.79 11.59 26.96
N VAL A 534 -14.31 11.14 28.12
CA VAL A 534 -15.02 10.17 28.96
C VAL A 534 -16.39 10.71 29.40
N ALA A 535 -16.46 11.98 29.82
CA ALA A 535 -17.70 12.61 30.24
C ALA A 535 -18.68 12.86 29.08
N GLY A 536 -18.18 13.25 27.91
CA GLY A 536 -18.97 13.64 26.74
C GLY A 536 -19.12 12.59 25.65
N TYR A 537 -18.64 11.36 25.87
CA TYR A 537 -18.58 10.31 24.83
C TYR A 537 -19.97 9.94 24.29
N ARG A 538 -20.95 9.69 25.18
CA ARG A 538 -22.30 9.23 24.80
C ARG A 538 -23.12 10.28 24.07
N ASP A 539 -22.91 11.56 24.40
CA ASP A 539 -23.66 12.68 23.82
C ASP A 539 -23.10 13.13 22.46
N GLY A 540 -21.96 12.59 22.02
CA GLY A 540 -21.33 12.90 20.73
C GLY A 540 -20.68 14.30 20.64
N ARG A 541 -21.09 15.26 21.49
CA ARG A 541 -20.63 16.66 21.49
C ARG A 541 -19.11 16.82 21.45
N PHE A 542 -18.39 15.93 22.14
CA PHE A 542 -16.92 15.98 22.15
C PHE A 542 -16.33 15.84 20.74
N PHE A 543 -16.87 14.95 19.90
CA PHE A 543 -16.35 14.73 18.54
C PHE A 543 -16.62 15.94 17.63
N ASP A 544 -17.74 16.62 17.83
CA ASP A 544 -18.11 17.82 17.08
C ASP A 544 -17.27 19.04 17.47
N GLU A 545 -17.01 19.24 18.76
CA GLU A 545 -16.22 20.36 19.27
C GLU A 545 -14.71 20.17 19.12
N PHE A 546 -14.21 18.93 19.21
CA PHE A 546 -12.77 18.68 19.15
C PHE A 546 -12.23 18.98 17.73
N PRO A 547 -11.07 19.66 17.59
CA PRO A 547 -10.56 20.07 16.27
C PRO A 547 -10.15 18.94 15.32
N PHE A 548 -10.08 17.69 15.80
CA PHE A 548 -9.62 16.52 15.03
C PHE A 548 -10.66 15.41 15.07
N ASP A 549 -10.72 14.59 14.02
CA ASP A 549 -11.53 13.36 13.97
C ASP A 549 -10.89 12.26 14.84
N VAL A 550 -11.30 12.23 16.11
CA VAL A 550 -10.93 11.18 17.07
C VAL A 550 -12.04 10.14 17.23
N SER A 551 -12.97 10.07 16.27
CA SER A 551 -14.06 9.09 16.29
C SER A 551 -13.54 7.65 16.15
N PRO A 552 -14.26 6.66 16.71
CA PRO A 552 -13.92 5.24 16.58
C PRO A 552 -13.82 4.80 15.10
N THR A 553 -12.80 4.03 14.78
CA THR A 553 -12.59 3.42 13.46
C THR A 553 -13.28 2.07 13.33
N THR A 554 -13.62 1.70 12.09
CA THR A 554 -14.25 0.41 11.74
C THR A 554 -13.50 -0.25 10.59
N ASP A 555 -13.74 -1.53 10.34
CA ASP A 555 -13.19 -2.24 9.18
C ASP A 555 -13.61 -1.65 7.82
N ASN A 556 -14.73 -0.91 7.77
CA ASN A 556 -15.13 -0.17 6.58
C ASN A 556 -14.33 1.14 6.39
N ARG A 557 -13.81 1.74 7.47
CA ARG A 557 -12.98 2.96 7.45
C ARG A 557 -11.77 2.78 8.42
N PRO A 558 -10.81 1.89 8.12
CA PRO A 558 -9.73 1.50 9.04
C PRO A 558 -8.56 2.50 9.03
N PHE A 559 -8.82 3.80 9.00
CA PHE A 559 -7.79 4.84 8.88
C PHE A 559 -7.49 5.49 10.22
N PHE A 560 -6.91 4.72 11.16
CA PHE A 560 -6.66 5.16 12.53
C PHE A 560 -5.82 6.44 12.64
N TYR A 561 -4.85 6.64 11.76
CA TYR A 561 -4.00 7.84 11.74
C TYR A 561 -4.62 9.02 10.98
N TYR A 562 -5.73 8.81 10.27
CA TYR A 562 -6.48 9.88 9.63
C TYR A 562 -7.43 10.54 10.61
N MET A 563 -6.97 11.64 11.21
CA MET A 563 -7.70 12.39 12.24
C MET A 563 -8.21 13.75 11.74
N TYR A 564 -8.43 13.90 10.44
CA TYR A 564 -9.05 15.10 9.88
C TYR A 564 -10.54 14.89 9.70
N LYS A 565 -11.32 15.95 9.95
CA LYS A 565 -12.74 15.93 9.60
C LYS A 565 -12.88 16.00 8.07
N PRO A 566 -13.85 15.30 7.47
CA PRO A 566 -14.04 15.31 6.02
C PRO A 566 -14.22 16.71 5.42
N ALA A 567 -14.87 17.62 6.16
CA ALA A 567 -15.04 19.02 5.74
C ALA A 567 -13.71 19.76 5.60
N ASP A 568 -12.75 19.48 6.49
CA ASP A 568 -11.45 20.16 6.51
C ASP A 568 -10.60 19.80 5.28
N PHE A 569 -10.77 18.58 4.74
CA PHE A 569 -10.07 18.14 3.52
C PHE A 569 -10.30 19.08 2.34
N LEU A 570 -11.52 19.64 2.22
CA LEU A 570 -11.92 20.54 1.13
C LEU A 570 -11.51 22.01 1.37
N THR A 571 -11.37 22.43 2.63
CA THR A 571 -11.15 23.85 3.00
C THR A 571 -9.69 24.19 3.33
N LEU A 572 -8.80 23.19 3.41
CA LEU A 572 -7.40 23.30 3.84
C LEU A 572 -6.44 24.07 2.89
N PHE A 573 -6.74 25.30 2.45
CA PHE A 573 -5.85 26.04 1.52
C PHE A 573 -4.49 26.44 2.13
N THR A 574 -4.45 26.66 3.45
CA THR A 574 -3.23 26.95 4.23
C THR A 574 -3.30 26.26 5.60
N PHE A 575 -2.16 25.98 6.21
CA PHE A 575 -2.09 25.31 7.51
C PHE A 575 -2.64 26.21 8.64
N PRO A 576 -3.46 25.68 9.58
CA PRO A 576 -3.62 26.29 10.90
C PRO A 576 -2.25 26.40 11.56
N ALA A 577 -1.94 27.52 12.24
CA ALA A 577 -0.62 27.75 12.85
C ALA A 577 -0.16 26.66 13.85
N GLN A 578 -1.07 25.80 14.32
CA GLN A 578 -0.84 24.70 15.27
C GLN A 578 -0.80 23.30 14.64
N SER A 579 -0.85 23.17 13.31
CA SER A 579 -0.81 21.87 12.62
C SER A 579 0.61 21.28 12.59
N ARG A 580 0.71 19.97 12.86
CA ARG A 580 1.99 19.25 13.01
C ARG A 580 2.53 18.84 11.64
N PHE A 581 3.76 18.32 11.59
CA PHE A 581 4.37 17.88 10.32
C PHE A 581 3.63 16.70 9.65
N GLU A 582 2.79 15.98 10.41
CA GLU A 582 1.97 14.82 9.98
C GLU A 582 0.84 15.22 9.04
N ASP A 583 0.39 16.45 9.22
CA ASP A 583 -0.73 17.06 8.54
C ASP A 583 -0.39 17.38 7.07
N ARG A 584 0.90 17.29 6.70
CA ARG A 584 1.37 17.61 5.35
C ARG A 584 1.03 16.59 4.28
N ALA A 585 0.87 15.28 4.58
CA ALA A 585 0.49 14.33 3.51
C ALA A 585 -0.89 14.56 2.96
N VAL A 586 -1.84 15.01 3.80
CA VAL A 586 -3.20 15.28 3.33
C VAL A 586 -3.14 16.38 2.27
N LEU A 587 -2.30 17.41 2.48
CA LEU A 587 -2.03 18.42 1.47
C LEU A 587 -1.29 17.87 0.26
N VAL A 588 -0.27 17.01 0.45
CA VAL A 588 0.44 16.39 -0.68
C VAL A 588 -0.51 15.55 -1.52
N LEU A 589 -1.36 14.72 -0.91
CA LEU A 589 -2.36 13.91 -1.58
C LEU A 589 -3.37 14.79 -2.31
N ARG A 590 -3.87 15.85 -1.67
CA ARG A 590 -4.80 16.79 -2.32
C ARG A 590 -4.14 17.52 -3.49
N ASN A 591 -2.93 18.06 -3.30
CA ASN A 591 -2.21 18.76 -4.36
C ASN A 591 -1.87 17.81 -5.51
N LEU A 592 -1.49 16.57 -5.20
CA LEU A 592 -1.31 15.51 -6.20
C LEU A 592 -2.62 15.22 -6.93
N LEU A 593 -3.76 15.12 -6.22
CA LEU A 593 -5.07 14.94 -6.83
C LEU A 593 -5.42 16.10 -7.77
N LEU A 594 -5.15 17.35 -7.38
CA LEU A 594 -5.36 18.54 -8.23
C LEU A 594 -4.46 18.52 -9.47
N VAL A 595 -3.18 18.20 -9.31
CA VAL A 595 -2.23 18.09 -10.43
C VAL A 595 -2.65 16.96 -11.38
N VAL A 596 -3.00 15.79 -10.86
CA VAL A 596 -3.45 14.64 -11.66
C VAL A 596 -4.78 14.93 -12.35
N ALA A 597 -5.72 15.59 -11.67
CA ALA A 597 -6.98 16.03 -12.26
C ALA A 597 -6.73 17.03 -13.41
N GLY A 598 -5.84 18.01 -13.20
CA GLY A 598 -5.41 18.96 -14.22
C GLY A 598 -4.73 18.29 -15.42
N LEU A 599 -3.80 17.37 -15.18
CA LEU A 599 -3.13 16.60 -16.24
C LEU A 599 -4.11 15.70 -16.99
N THR A 600 -5.07 15.08 -16.29
CA THR A 600 -6.13 14.27 -16.90
C THR A 600 -7.03 15.15 -17.79
N PHE A 601 -7.40 16.33 -17.31
CA PHE A 601 -8.14 17.32 -18.09
C PHE A 601 -7.37 17.77 -19.33
N VAL A 602 -6.07 18.03 -19.21
CA VAL A 602 -5.19 18.31 -20.36
C VAL A 602 -5.19 17.12 -21.33
N CYS A 603 -5.08 15.87 -20.87
CA CYS A 603 -5.13 14.70 -21.75
C CYS A 603 -6.46 14.56 -22.50
N LEU A 604 -7.57 14.95 -21.86
CA LEU A 604 -8.91 14.96 -22.46
C LEU A 604 -9.06 16.07 -23.51
N ILE A 605 -8.56 17.28 -23.23
CA ILE A 605 -8.82 18.48 -24.03
C ILE A 605 -7.72 18.76 -25.08
N LEU A 606 -6.45 18.43 -24.80
CA LEU A 606 -5.31 18.78 -25.64
C LEU A 606 -5.43 18.22 -27.09
N PRO A 607 -5.87 16.96 -27.32
CA PRO A 607 -6.09 16.48 -28.68
C PRO A 607 -7.19 17.24 -29.42
N LEU A 608 -8.23 17.71 -28.71
CA LEU A 608 -9.30 18.52 -29.27
C LEU A 608 -8.81 19.92 -29.69
N LEU A 609 -7.90 20.52 -28.92
CA LEU A 609 -7.35 21.85 -29.21
C LEU A 609 -6.29 21.85 -30.32
N LEU A 610 -5.41 20.84 -30.33
CA LEU A 610 -4.26 20.80 -31.24
C LEU A 610 -4.57 20.17 -32.60
N SER A 611 -5.59 19.31 -32.71
CA SER A 611 -5.90 18.69 -33.99
C SER A 611 -6.76 19.63 -34.82
N ARG A 612 -6.15 20.25 -35.84
CA ARG A 612 -6.84 21.02 -36.90
C ARG A 612 -7.70 20.16 -37.83
N GLN A 613 -7.88 18.87 -37.53
CA GLN A 613 -8.66 17.96 -38.36
C GLN A 613 -10.13 18.04 -37.95
N GLU A 614 -11.00 18.41 -38.90
CA GLU A 614 -12.48 18.31 -38.82
C GLU A 614 -12.99 16.93 -38.36
N ARG A 615 -12.11 15.91 -38.33
CA ARG A 615 -12.34 14.53 -37.91
C ARG A 615 -12.56 14.33 -36.40
N LEU A 616 -12.16 15.25 -35.52
CA LEU A 616 -12.47 15.14 -34.08
C LEU A 616 -13.88 15.66 -33.74
N CYS A 617 -14.44 16.53 -34.57
CA CYS A 617 -15.79 17.08 -34.45
C CYS A 617 -16.86 16.13 -35.04
N LEU A 618 -16.69 14.82 -34.86
CA LEU A 618 -17.71 13.85 -35.24
C LEU A 618 -18.87 13.86 -34.22
N PRO A 619 -20.13 13.66 -34.65
CA PRO A 619 -21.20 13.32 -33.74
C PRO A 619 -20.78 12.09 -32.91
N ASP A 620 -21.03 12.12 -31.60
CA ASP A 620 -20.64 11.15 -30.56
C ASP A 620 -19.24 11.28 -29.90
N CYS A 621 -18.45 12.33 -30.18
CA CYS A 621 -17.16 12.52 -29.51
C CYS A 621 -17.26 12.52 -27.97
N TRP A 622 -18.18 13.30 -27.41
CA TRP A 622 -18.41 13.38 -25.96
C TRP A 622 -18.88 12.04 -25.36
N ARG A 623 -19.63 11.22 -26.10
CA ARG A 623 -20.07 9.89 -25.65
C ARG A 623 -18.90 8.93 -25.55
N ARG A 624 -18.00 8.96 -26.54
CA ARG A 624 -16.76 8.16 -26.50
C ARG A 624 -15.94 8.55 -25.28
N LEU A 625 -15.68 9.83 -25.12
CA LEU A 625 -14.91 10.34 -23.99
C LEU A 625 -15.56 9.99 -22.66
N GLY A 626 -16.86 10.27 -22.49
CA GLY A 626 -17.61 9.95 -21.28
C GLY A 626 -17.57 8.46 -20.95
N TYR A 627 -17.82 7.59 -21.95
CA TYR A 627 -17.79 6.14 -21.77
C TYR A 627 -16.42 5.62 -21.32
N PHE A 628 -15.35 5.92 -22.06
CA PHE A 628 -14.00 5.45 -21.71
C PHE A 628 -13.44 6.11 -20.44
N SER A 629 -13.87 7.34 -20.13
CA SER A 629 -13.56 7.98 -18.85
C SER A 629 -14.17 7.21 -17.68
N CYS A 630 -15.45 6.83 -17.81
CA CYS A 630 -16.16 6.04 -16.81
C CYS A 630 -15.57 4.64 -16.65
N LEU A 631 -15.13 3.99 -17.74
CA LEU A 631 -14.47 2.69 -17.63
C LEU A 631 -13.19 2.76 -16.79
N GLY A 632 -12.31 3.73 -17.06
CA GLY A 632 -11.08 3.93 -16.29
C GLY A 632 -11.34 4.25 -14.82
N LEU A 633 -12.22 5.22 -14.54
CA LEU A 633 -12.59 5.63 -13.18
C LEU A 633 -13.28 4.49 -12.41
N GLY A 634 -14.29 3.87 -13.02
CA GLY A 634 -15.11 2.83 -12.41
C GLY A 634 -14.29 1.59 -12.10
N PHE A 635 -13.43 1.16 -13.02
CA PHE A 635 -12.55 0.00 -12.83
C PHE A 635 -11.67 0.20 -11.59
N MET A 636 -10.98 1.33 -11.49
CA MET A 636 -10.07 1.60 -10.37
C MET A 636 -10.78 1.77 -9.02
N LEU A 637 -11.98 2.39 -9.00
CA LEU A 637 -12.80 2.50 -7.79
C LEU A 637 -13.25 1.13 -7.28
N LEU A 638 -13.74 0.26 -8.17
CA LEU A 638 -14.16 -1.10 -7.82
C LEU A 638 -12.96 -1.96 -7.42
N GLU A 639 -11.90 -1.95 -8.21
CA GLU A 639 -10.67 -2.72 -7.95
C GLU A 639 -10.08 -2.37 -6.59
N ILE A 640 -9.81 -1.09 -6.31
CA ILE A 640 -9.21 -0.67 -5.04
C ILE A 640 -10.17 -0.94 -3.89
N GLY A 641 -11.46 -0.63 -4.03
CA GLY A 641 -12.46 -0.89 -2.99
C GLY A 641 -12.54 -2.37 -2.59
N LEU A 642 -12.45 -3.28 -3.57
CA LEU A 642 -12.43 -4.73 -3.31
C LEU A 642 -11.09 -5.17 -2.75
N LEU A 643 -9.99 -4.67 -3.32
CA LEU A 643 -8.63 -4.99 -2.88
C LEU A 643 -8.49 -4.79 -1.39
N ARG A 644 -8.95 -3.63 -0.88
CA ARG A 644 -8.84 -3.31 0.54
C ARG A 644 -9.62 -4.25 1.46
N ARG A 645 -10.80 -4.73 1.04
CA ARG A 645 -11.62 -5.66 1.85
C ARG A 645 -10.99 -7.04 2.00
N PHE A 646 -10.31 -7.52 0.97
CA PHE A 646 -9.64 -8.81 1.01
C PHE A 646 -8.26 -8.77 1.70
N ILE A 647 -7.72 -7.59 2.04
CA ILE A 647 -6.46 -7.49 2.81
C ILE A 647 -6.57 -8.23 4.14
N LEU A 648 -7.62 -7.95 4.93
CA LEU A 648 -7.83 -8.62 6.22
C LEU A 648 -8.06 -10.13 6.05
N PHE A 649 -8.82 -10.51 5.01
CA PHE A 649 -9.13 -11.92 4.74
C PHE A 649 -7.90 -12.73 4.35
N LEU A 650 -6.99 -12.18 3.53
CA LEU A 650 -5.78 -12.88 3.09
C LEU A 650 -4.59 -12.70 4.04
N GLY A 651 -4.73 -11.84 5.07
CA GLY A 651 -3.75 -11.60 6.12
C GLY A 651 -2.59 -10.74 5.63
N GLN A 652 -1.71 -11.27 4.78
CA GLN A 652 -0.54 -10.51 4.32
C GLN A 652 -0.90 -9.60 3.12
N PRO A 653 -0.54 -8.29 3.16
CA PRO A 653 -0.87 -7.33 2.10
C PRO A 653 -0.43 -7.74 0.68
N ILE A 654 0.60 -8.58 0.55
CA ILE A 654 1.05 -9.07 -0.76
C ILE A 654 0.13 -10.12 -1.30
N TYR A 655 -0.25 -11.11 -0.49
CA TYR A 655 -1.15 -12.15 -0.97
C TYR A 655 -2.45 -11.48 -1.40
N ALA A 656 -2.91 -10.49 -0.63
CA ALA A 656 -3.99 -9.62 -1.06
C ALA A 656 -3.70 -8.95 -2.41
N LEU A 657 -2.70 -8.08 -2.51
CA LEU A 657 -2.41 -7.36 -3.77
C LEU A 657 -2.21 -8.31 -4.96
N SER A 658 -1.40 -9.35 -4.80
CA SER A 658 -1.00 -10.23 -5.89
C SER A 658 -2.11 -11.18 -6.30
N VAL A 659 -2.82 -11.81 -5.35
CA VAL A 659 -3.93 -12.73 -5.67
C VAL A 659 -5.12 -11.96 -6.23
N ILE A 660 -5.45 -10.80 -5.66
CA ILE A 660 -6.61 -10.01 -6.10
C ILE A 660 -6.34 -9.42 -7.48
N LEU A 661 -5.19 -8.77 -7.67
CA LEU A 661 -4.80 -8.20 -8.96
C LEU A 661 -4.66 -9.30 -10.03
N PHE A 662 -4.00 -10.42 -9.69
CA PHE A 662 -3.95 -11.59 -10.56
C PHE A 662 -5.36 -12.06 -10.95
N SER A 663 -6.26 -12.23 -9.99
CA SER A 663 -7.62 -12.72 -10.23
C SER A 663 -8.38 -11.76 -11.14
N LEU A 664 -8.45 -10.49 -10.76
CA LEU A 664 -9.18 -9.48 -11.51
C LEU A 664 -8.64 -9.35 -12.93
N LEU A 665 -7.31 -9.31 -13.14
CA LEU A 665 -6.72 -9.19 -14.47
C LEU A 665 -6.89 -10.46 -15.31
N VAL A 666 -6.63 -11.65 -14.76
CA VAL A 666 -6.78 -12.92 -15.50
C VAL A 666 -8.22 -13.14 -15.93
N PHE A 667 -9.17 -12.98 -15.00
CA PHE A 667 -10.58 -13.12 -15.34
C PHE A 667 -11.10 -11.99 -16.23
N SER A 668 -10.59 -10.76 -16.10
CA SER A 668 -10.86 -9.69 -17.08
C SER A 668 -10.32 -10.05 -18.47
N GLY A 669 -9.16 -10.70 -18.54
CA GLY A 669 -8.61 -11.23 -19.79
C GLY A 669 -9.51 -12.28 -20.42
N LEU A 670 -10.03 -13.22 -19.62
CA LEU A 670 -11.01 -14.22 -20.07
C LEU A 670 -12.34 -13.57 -20.49
N GLY A 671 -12.81 -12.57 -19.74
CA GLY A 671 -13.98 -11.77 -20.08
C GLY A 671 -13.84 -11.06 -21.42
N SER A 672 -12.66 -10.49 -21.68
CA SER A 672 -12.32 -9.87 -22.96
C SER A 672 -12.35 -10.87 -24.12
N LEU A 673 -11.88 -12.11 -23.89
CA LEU A 673 -11.95 -13.18 -24.88
C LEU A 673 -13.39 -13.62 -25.16
N LEU A 674 -14.24 -13.68 -24.14
CA LEU A 674 -15.67 -13.95 -24.30
C LEU A 674 -16.36 -12.82 -25.09
N ALA A 675 -16.03 -11.56 -24.79
CA ALA A 675 -16.49 -10.40 -25.55
C ALA A 675 -16.06 -10.45 -27.02
N ALA A 676 -14.91 -11.05 -27.34
CA ALA A 676 -14.46 -11.25 -28.72
C ALA A 676 -15.37 -12.19 -29.52
N ARG A 677 -16.10 -13.10 -28.87
CA ARG A 677 -17.05 -14.03 -29.51
C ARG A 677 -18.40 -13.37 -29.84
N ILE A 678 -18.70 -12.22 -29.23
CA ILE A 678 -19.97 -11.53 -29.46
C ILE A 678 -19.94 -10.84 -30.84
N PRO A 679 -20.90 -11.12 -31.75
CA PRO A 679 -21.00 -10.44 -33.04
C PRO A 679 -21.24 -8.94 -32.87
N SER A 680 -20.65 -8.10 -33.73
CA SER A 680 -20.69 -6.63 -33.60
C SER A 680 -22.13 -6.07 -33.58
N GLU A 681 -23.05 -6.73 -34.29
CA GLU A 681 -24.47 -6.36 -34.37
C GLU A 681 -25.23 -6.53 -33.05
N ARG A 682 -24.80 -7.47 -32.20
CA ARG A 682 -25.44 -7.72 -30.90
C ARG A 682 -24.88 -6.85 -29.79
N VAL A 683 -23.73 -6.21 -30.00
CA VAL A 683 -23.04 -5.39 -28.99
C VAL A 683 -23.92 -4.26 -28.42
N PRO A 684 -24.64 -3.45 -29.23
CA PRO A 684 -25.48 -2.37 -28.69
C PRO A 684 -26.58 -2.87 -27.72
N ARG A 685 -27.10 -4.09 -27.95
CA ARG A 685 -28.15 -4.68 -27.12
C ARG A 685 -27.59 -5.37 -25.87
N LEU A 686 -26.44 -6.03 -25.98
CA LEU A 686 -25.86 -6.82 -24.88
C LEU A 686 -25.02 -5.98 -23.91
N LEU A 687 -24.33 -4.93 -24.38
CA LEU A 687 -23.44 -4.13 -23.55
C LEU A 687 -24.14 -3.48 -22.34
N PRO A 688 -25.34 -2.87 -22.46
CA PRO A 688 -26.07 -2.37 -21.30
C PRO A 688 -26.42 -3.46 -20.29
N GLY A 689 -26.79 -4.66 -20.76
CA GLY A 689 -27.06 -5.80 -19.88
C GLY A 689 -25.82 -6.27 -19.11
N VAL A 690 -24.66 -6.33 -19.78
CA VAL A 690 -23.37 -6.64 -19.13
C VAL A 690 -23.03 -5.62 -18.05
N LEU A 691 -23.22 -4.32 -18.34
CA LEU A 691 -22.99 -3.24 -17.37
C LEU A 691 -23.96 -3.31 -16.20
N LEU A 692 -25.24 -3.61 -16.44
CA LEU A 692 -26.23 -3.79 -15.38
C LEU A 692 -25.86 -4.95 -14.45
N VAL A 693 -25.51 -6.11 -15.01
CA VAL A 693 -25.09 -7.27 -14.20
C VAL A 693 -23.81 -6.97 -13.42
N LEU A 694 -22.85 -6.25 -14.02
CA LEU A 694 -21.65 -5.79 -13.33
C LEU A 694 -21.98 -4.91 -12.13
N ILE A 695 -22.88 -3.93 -12.30
CA ILE A 695 -23.32 -3.02 -11.22
C ILE A 695 -24.02 -3.81 -10.11
N LEU A 696 -24.97 -4.68 -10.47
CA LEU A 696 -25.69 -5.49 -9.49
C LEU A 696 -24.72 -6.38 -8.70
N LEU A 697 -23.82 -7.08 -9.40
CA LEU A 697 -22.84 -7.95 -8.77
C LEU A 697 -21.84 -7.18 -7.90
N SER A 698 -21.40 -5.99 -8.32
CA SER A 698 -20.51 -5.15 -7.51
C SER A 698 -21.20 -4.69 -6.23
N GLN A 699 -22.48 -4.32 -6.30
CA GLN A 699 -23.25 -3.92 -5.13
C GLN A 699 -23.59 -5.12 -4.22
N THR A 700 -23.92 -6.28 -4.77
CA THR A 700 -24.08 -7.50 -3.98
C THR A 700 -22.78 -7.87 -3.26
N SER A 701 -21.64 -7.75 -3.94
CA SER A 701 -20.33 -7.95 -3.32
C SER A 701 -20.06 -6.90 -2.22
N ASN A 702 -20.47 -5.65 -2.41
CA ASN A 702 -20.29 -4.58 -1.42
C ASN A 702 -20.96 -4.88 -0.07
N TYR A 703 -22.14 -5.52 -0.05
CA TYR A 703 -22.86 -5.78 1.19
C TYR A 703 -22.79 -7.24 1.66
N GLY A 704 -22.65 -8.20 0.73
CA GLY A 704 -22.60 -9.62 1.05
C GLY A 704 -21.20 -10.15 1.37
N LEU A 705 -20.13 -9.48 0.91
CA LEU A 705 -18.76 -9.97 1.10
C LEU A 705 -18.29 -9.93 2.57
N PRO A 706 -18.51 -8.87 3.38
CA PRO A 706 -18.02 -8.84 4.75
C PRO A 706 -18.43 -10.05 5.61
N PRO A 707 -19.73 -10.40 5.74
CA PRO A 707 -20.11 -11.56 6.56
C PRO A 707 -19.59 -12.88 6.00
N LEU A 708 -19.45 -13.00 4.68
CA LEU A 708 -18.89 -14.18 4.03
C LEU A 708 -17.39 -14.35 4.36
N LEU A 709 -16.61 -13.28 4.24
CA LEU A 709 -15.18 -13.30 4.57
C LEU A 709 -14.96 -13.58 6.05
N ASP A 710 -15.82 -13.04 6.91
CA ASP A 710 -15.75 -13.25 8.35
C ASP A 710 -15.98 -14.71 8.73
N ALA A 711 -16.97 -15.37 8.12
CA ALA A 711 -17.26 -16.78 8.35
C ALA A 711 -16.13 -17.71 7.88
N LEU A 712 -15.41 -17.32 6.82
CA LEU A 712 -14.38 -18.14 6.17
C LEU A 712 -12.95 -17.79 6.63
N LEU A 713 -12.80 -16.88 7.59
CA LEU A 713 -11.48 -16.40 8.01
C LEU A 713 -10.67 -17.47 8.78
N ALA A 714 -11.37 -18.44 9.38
CA ALA A 714 -10.78 -19.58 10.07
C ALA A 714 -9.97 -20.51 9.14
N GLU A 715 -10.24 -20.45 7.83
CA GLU A 715 -9.69 -21.39 6.86
C GLU A 715 -8.18 -21.19 6.61
N PRO A 716 -7.45 -22.25 6.21
CA PRO A 716 -6.05 -22.15 5.80
C PRO A 716 -5.84 -21.13 4.67
N LEU A 717 -4.66 -20.52 4.62
CA LEU A 717 -4.34 -19.48 3.63
C LEU A 717 -4.62 -19.92 2.18
N THR A 718 -4.29 -21.17 1.83
CA THR A 718 -4.54 -21.71 0.48
C THR A 718 -6.02 -21.70 0.13
N VAL A 719 -6.88 -22.10 1.07
CA VAL A 719 -8.34 -22.11 0.88
C VAL A 719 -8.86 -20.69 0.74
N ARG A 720 -8.40 -19.76 1.58
CA ARG A 720 -8.75 -18.33 1.48
C ARG A 720 -8.33 -17.73 0.14
N CYS A 721 -7.13 -18.05 -0.36
CA CYS A 721 -6.68 -17.63 -1.70
C CYS A 721 -7.61 -18.16 -2.80
N LEU A 722 -7.96 -19.45 -2.77
CA LEU A 722 -8.85 -20.05 -3.77
C LEU A 722 -10.27 -19.46 -3.73
N LEU A 723 -10.80 -19.22 -2.52
CA LEU A 723 -12.10 -18.58 -2.34
C LEU A 723 -12.09 -17.12 -2.84
N ALA A 724 -11.03 -16.36 -2.56
CA ALA A 724 -10.88 -15.01 -3.09
C ALA A 724 -10.86 -15.01 -4.63
N ILE A 725 -10.11 -15.93 -5.25
CA ILE A 725 -10.09 -16.12 -6.71
C ILE A 725 -11.50 -16.43 -7.23
N LEU A 726 -12.21 -17.36 -6.59
CA LEU A 726 -13.54 -17.80 -7.00
C LEU A 726 -14.58 -16.67 -6.91
N VAL A 727 -14.56 -15.89 -5.82
CA VAL A 727 -15.48 -14.77 -5.60
C VAL A 727 -15.19 -13.62 -6.56
N LEU A 728 -13.91 -13.35 -6.86
CA LEU A 728 -13.52 -12.30 -7.80
C LEU A 728 -13.72 -12.68 -9.26
N ALA A 729 -13.78 -13.97 -9.59
CA ALA A 729 -13.84 -14.45 -10.98
C ALA A 729 -15.05 -13.90 -11.78
N PRO A 730 -16.31 -13.95 -11.28
CA PRO A 730 -17.45 -13.44 -12.02
C PRO A 730 -17.36 -11.93 -12.26
N LEU A 731 -16.88 -11.18 -11.26
CA LEU A 731 -16.69 -9.74 -11.37
C LEU A 731 -15.58 -9.40 -12.37
N GLY A 732 -14.43 -10.08 -12.28
CA GLY A 732 -13.33 -9.92 -13.23
C GLY A 732 -13.78 -10.21 -14.66
N LEU A 733 -14.51 -11.32 -14.89
CA LEU A 733 -15.07 -11.65 -16.20
C LEU A 733 -15.92 -10.50 -16.76
N LEU A 734 -16.78 -9.89 -15.95
CA LEU A 734 -17.62 -8.78 -16.38
C LEU A 734 -16.82 -7.49 -16.58
N LEU A 735 -15.83 -7.18 -15.72
CA LEU A 735 -14.97 -6.01 -15.86
C LEU A 735 -14.14 -6.01 -17.15
N GLY A 736 -13.79 -7.19 -17.66
CA GLY A 736 -13.03 -7.36 -18.90
C GLY A 736 -13.81 -7.15 -20.21
N MET A 737 -15.15 -7.15 -20.17
CA MET A 737 -16.00 -7.07 -21.36
C MET A 737 -16.23 -5.64 -21.90
N PRO A 738 -16.49 -4.61 -21.06
CA PRO A 738 -16.87 -3.27 -21.54
C PRO A 738 -15.86 -2.63 -22.48
N LEU A 739 -14.56 -2.65 -22.18
CA LEU A 739 -13.55 -2.00 -23.01
C LEU A 739 -13.53 -2.54 -24.46
N PRO A 740 -13.33 -3.85 -24.72
CA PRO A 740 -13.29 -4.36 -26.10
C PRO A 740 -14.64 -4.22 -26.83
N LEU A 741 -15.77 -4.34 -26.12
CA LEU A 741 -17.10 -4.14 -26.71
C LEU A 741 -17.31 -2.66 -27.08
N GLY A 742 -16.95 -1.74 -26.20
CA GLY A 742 -17.00 -0.30 -26.43
C GLY A 742 -16.10 0.12 -27.60
N MET A 743 -14.86 -0.39 -27.67
CA MET A 743 -13.94 -0.13 -28.79
C MET A 743 -14.54 -0.57 -30.13
N ARG A 744 -15.25 -1.70 -30.19
CA ARG A 744 -15.90 -2.17 -31.42
C ARG A 744 -17.19 -1.40 -31.76
N LEU A 745 -17.90 -0.91 -30.76
CA LEU A 745 -19.17 -0.19 -30.92
C LEU A 745 -18.98 1.28 -31.30
N LEU A 746 -17.98 1.92 -30.68
CA LEU A 746 -17.80 3.36 -30.71
C LEU A 746 -16.76 3.82 -31.75
N HIS A 747 -15.93 2.92 -32.27
CA HIS A 747 -14.94 3.23 -33.30
C HIS A 747 -15.29 2.56 -34.63
N ARG A 748 -15.46 3.38 -35.68
CA ARG A 748 -15.61 2.91 -37.06
C ARG A 748 -14.25 2.66 -37.73
N ASP A 749 -13.23 3.40 -37.32
CA ASP A 749 -11.87 3.30 -37.82
C ASP A 749 -10.84 3.27 -36.67
N SER A 750 -9.57 3.09 -37.03
CA SER A 750 -8.46 3.06 -36.07
C SER A 750 -7.95 4.47 -35.67
N GLY A 751 -8.59 5.54 -36.15
CA GLY A 751 -8.09 6.91 -36.03
C GLY A 751 -8.13 7.47 -34.61
N HIS A 752 -9.06 7.00 -33.79
CA HIS A 752 -9.31 7.52 -32.43
C HIS A 752 -9.15 6.47 -31.31
N VAL A 753 -8.70 5.26 -31.66
CA VAL A 753 -8.50 4.16 -30.69
C VAL A 753 -7.43 4.55 -29.67
N ALA A 754 -6.34 5.16 -30.13
CA ALA A 754 -5.26 5.62 -29.27
C ALA A 754 -5.75 6.65 -28.25
N TRP A 755 -6.59 7.60 -28.67
CA TRP A 755 -7.16 8.58 -27.74
C TRP A 755 -8.08 7.96 -26.70
N SER A 756 -9.02 7.09 -27.10
CA SER A 756 -9.92 6.42 -26.15
C SER A 756 -9.17 5.54 -25.15
N TRP A 757 -8.10 4.86 -25.60
CA TRP A 757 -7.20 4.11 -24.73
C TRP A 757 -6.46 5.03 -23.75
N GLY A 758 -5.91 6.15 -24.23
CA GLY A 758 -5.23 7.13 -23.40
C GLY A 758 -6.15 7.78 -22.37
N VAL A 759 -7.40 8.09 -22.74
CA VAL A 759 -8.42 8.63 -21.83
C VAL A 759 -8.76 7.63 -20.73
N ASN A 760 -9.02 6.38 -21.08
CA ASN A 760 -9.25 5.31 -20.10
C ASN A 760 -8.08 5.18 -19.11
N GLY A 761 -6.83 5.24 -19.61
CA GLY A 761 -5.64 5.22 -18.76
C GLY A 761 -5.56 6.45 -17.84
N ALA A 762 -5.73 7.66 -18.38
CA ALA A 762 -5.64 8.90 -17.62
C ALA A 762 -6.71 8.99 -16.51
N THR A 763 -7.95 8.64 -16.82
CA THR A 763 -9.03 8.67 -15.84
C THR A 763 -8.92 7.52 -14.83
N GLY A 764 -8.28 6.40 -15.21
CA GLY A 764 -7.81 5.38 -14.26
C GLY A 764 -6.85 5.96 -13.22
N VAL A 765 -5.88 6.80 -13.61
CA VAL A 765 -4.97 7.46 -12.64
C VAL A 765 -5.78 8.24 -11.62
N LEU A 766 -6.68 9.09 -12.10
CA LEU A 766 -7.53 9.93 -11.27
C LEU A 766 -8.39 9.06 -10.35
N GLY A 767 -8.95 7.96 -10.88
CA GLY A 767 -9.75 7.00 -10.14
C GLY A 767 -8.98 6.34 -9.01
N SER A 768 -7.70 6.03 -9.21
CA SER A 768 -6.86 5.41 -8.19
C SER A 768 -6.65 6.31 -6.96
N LEU A 769 -6.41 7.61 -7.18
CA LEU A 769 -6.27 8.60 -6.12
C LEU A 769 -7.62 8.92 -5.48
N LEU A 770 -8.66 9.06 -6.29
CA LEU A 770 -10.03 9.32 -5.82
C LEU A 770 -10.53 8.18 -4.94
N ALA A 771 -10.24 6.92 -5.28
CA ALA A 771 -10.61 5.76 -4.48
C ALA A 771 -10.04 5.83 -3.05
N VAL A 772 -8.78 6.24 -2.91
CA VAL A 772 -8.13 6.42 -1.61
C VAL A 772 -8.78 7.57 -0.84
N VAL A 773 -8.99 8.72 -1.50
CA VAL A 773 -9.63 9.89 -0.86
C VAL A 773 -11.05 9.57 -0.38
N VAL A 774 -11.85 8.89 -1.21
CA VAL A 774 -13.21 8.49 -0.84
C VAL A 774 -13.18 7.47 0.30
N ALA A 775 -12.28 6.48 0.25
CA ALA A 775 -12.15 5.47 1.30
C ALA A 775 -11.75 6.09 2.65
N MET A 776 -10.83 7.04 2.66
CA MET A 776 -10.38 7.70 3.90
C MET A 776 -11.49 8.52 4.57
N ASN A 777 -12.31 9.19 3.77
CA ASN A 777 -13.35 10.10 4.27
C ASN A 777 -14.66 9.39 4.58
N TRP A 778 -15.05 8.42 3.75
CA TRP A 778 -16.38 7.78 3.82
C TRP A 778 -16.36 6.25 3.85
N GLY A 779 -15.18 5.63 3.78
CA GLY A 779 -15.01 4.18 3.87
C GLY A 779 -15.19 3.43 2.54
N TYR A 780 -14.83 2.14 2.56
CA TYR A 780 -14.80 1.28 1.37
C TYR A 780 -16.17 1.05 0.74
N SER A 781 -17.22 1.00 1.54
CA SER A 781 -18.59 0.81 1.03
C SER A 781 -19.02 1.93 0.09
N LEU A 782 -18.66 3.18 0.39
CA LEU A 782 -18.97 4.30 -0.48
C LEU A 782 -18.07 4.31 -1.72
N THR A 783 -16.80 3.92 -1.58
CA THR A 783 -15.88 3.77 -2.73
C THR A 783 -16.44 2.77 -3.76
N LEU A 784 -16.94 1.63 -3.30
CA LEU A 784 -17.57 0.63 -4.18
C LEU A 784 -18.88 1.11 -4.80
N LEU A 785 -19.73 1.79 -4.02
CA LEU A 785 -20.94 2.41 -4.53
C LEU A 785 -20.64 3.45 -5.62
N ALA A 786 -19.63 4.30 -5.40
CA ALA A 786 -19.18 5.29 -6.37
C ALA A 786 -18.71 4.61 -7.67
N GLY A 787 -17.95 3.51 -7.57
CA GLY A 787 -17.56 2.71 -8.73
C GLY A 787 -18.76 2.18 -9.52
N GLY A 788 -19.77 1.62 -8.84
CA GLY A 788 -21.02 1.17 -9.46
C GLY A 788 -21.80 2.30 -10.15
N LEU A 789 -21.90 3.48 -9.51
CA LEU A 789 -22.55 4.65 -10.09
C LEU A 789 -21.81 5.16 -11.35
N VAL A 790 -20.48 5.13 -11.35
CA VAL A 790 -19.68 5.48 -12.54
C VAL A 790 -19.94 4.52 -13.71
N TYR A 791 -20.08 3.22 -13.44
CA TYR A 791 -20.49 2.26 -14.48
C TYR A 791 -21.95 2.47 -14.94
N ALA A 792 -22.85 2.91 -14.06
CA ALA A 792 -24.21 3.29 -14.45
C ALA A 792 -24.21 4.50 -15.40
N LEU A 793 -23.32 5.48 -15.18
CA LEU A 793 -23.11 6.57 -16.14
C LEU A 793 -22.58 6.05 -17.48
N ALA A 794 -21.63 5.10 -17.48
CA ALA A 794 -21.17 4.45 -18.71
C ALA A 794 -22.31 3.77 -19.47
N MET A 795 -23.22 3.10 -18.76
CA MET A 795 -24.41 2.47 -19.34
C MET A 795 -25.34 3.50 -20.00
N LEU A 796 -25.60 4.63 -19.33
CA LEU A 796 -26.43 5.72 -19.85
C LEU A 796 -25.86 6.30 -21.16
N MET A 797 -24.53 6.43 -21.26
CA MET A 797 -23.85 6.92 -22.48
C MET A 797 -24.13 6.04 -23.71
N ILE A 798 -24.30 4.73 -23.50
CA ILE A 798 -24.60 3.75 -24.55
C ILE A 798 -26.10 3.72 -24.88
N MET A 799 -26.98 3.68 -23.86
CA MET A 799 -28.43 3.58 -24.06
C MET A 799 -29.01 4.78 -24.82
N THR A 800 -28.54 5.97 -24.51
CA THR A 800 -28.98 7.22 -25.15
C THR A 800 -28.58 7.33 -26.64
N ARG A 801 -27.72 6.44 -27.15
CA ARG A 801 -27.41 6.31 -28.59
C ARG A 801 -28.38 5.36 -29.28
N SER A 802 -28.75 4.26 -28.63
CA SER A 802 -29.71 3.29 -29.18
C SER A 802 -31.08 3.92 -29.41
N MET A 803 -31.51 4.86 -28.57
CA MET A 803 -32.79 5.56 -28.73
C MET A 803 -32.83 6.52 -29.93
N ARG A 804 -31.69 7.10 -30.34
CA ARG A 804 -31.63 7.99 -31.51
C ARG A 804 -31.54 7.25 -32.84
N ALA A 805 -30.97 6.05 -32.85
CA ALA A 805 -30.87 5.20 -34.05
C ALA A 805 -32.17 4.45 -34.38
N GLY A 806 -33.15 4.42 -33.46
CA GLY A 806 -34.47 3.81 -33.69
C GLY A 806 -35.54 4.79 -34.23
N ASN A 807 -35.23 6.09 -34.29
CA ASN A 807 -36.11 7.15 -34.81
C ASN A 807 -35.62 7.73 -36.15
N SER A 808 -34.71 7.03 -36.83
CA SER A 808 -34.13 7.41 -38.13
C SER A 808 -34.34 6.33 -39.17
#